data_AF-A0A9D8K8G6-F1
#
_entry.id   AF-A0A9D8K8G6-F1
#
_cell.length_a   1.000
_cell.length_b   1.000
_cell.length_c   1.000
_cell.angle_alpha   90.00
_cell.angle_beta   90.00
_cell.angle_gamma   90.00
#
_symmetry.space_group_name_H-M   'P 1'
#
loop_
_entity.id
_entity.type
_entity.pdbx_description
1 polymer ?
#
loop_
_entity_poly.entity_id
_entity_poly.type
_entity_poly.pdbx_seq_one_letter_code
_entity_poly.pdbx_strand_id
1 'polypeptide(L)'
;MELDPERQPWWLDHRPTFGPAVLPGMAAVSLALEAAPQAAGLDAFVLRRWLVLDRRRRLEVVVEGEAVRVLEAGRPVADGRLVAGPLAGESPEALPALSPHAPSLEDPYGCGALFHGPAYRRLISARRDSNGADLVIRVDPELDARERIPHILLDAALHGVPHDAMREWFPEVAAAQVAYPARIDRFRLYAPAPRQGTLEVRVRPAGVAGSAQFPRLLVQWLADERVWADMLLVEAFFPATRLGSLAPEDRRAFLRDGVHVPGARLSDEDIASGTTILSAETLAAADWLPGTVESIYGLGVGGGAALDRLTRVAALEHAAARLRTHPRAITVDANGQVRTAVHPLLDYRLRLSPGSQSDHPDRAVVADATPPRVDGDAVERWWEERRWQSAVPSLRPLFLEACRRFIGAVRLIDPAGLQALAGRPVILVANHQVAVESVLAGILLPPVLGTPLLTLAKQEHQDTWVGRLASGLNDPSHGPAIVFVERRLQRRMLEGLAELAEALRQGQRSVLVHVEGTRALRGRQAVETMSGIWADLAMDSDTPIVPLRFCGGLPAAGVDERQEFPWGFGRQSLVLGRPLVSAELAPLPLADRRARILEALAELEPCDHEPIIDAPFDARVTAARRRWGLDLEKATYLLLQAEASGWTLDESGLPAEAMANTREHRVQSDPFWQWFEAEAAG
;
A
#
# COMPACT_ATOMS: atom_id res chain seq x y z
N MET A 1 -24.03 -18.17 25.85
CA MET A 1 -24.11 -17.91 24.40
C MET A 1 -22.79 -18.29 23.72
N GLU A 2 -22.88 -18.79 22.50
CA GLU A 2 -21.72 -19.06 21.65
C GLU A 2 -21.63 -18.02 20.55
N LEU A 3 -20.44 -17.42 20.41
CA LEU A 3 -20.09 -16.46 19.37
C LEU A 3 -19.15 -17.16 18.40
N ASP A 4 -19.62 -17.44 17.20
CA ASP A 4 -18.84 -18.14 16.19
C ASP A 4 -18.78 -17.29 14.92
N PRO A 5 -17.69 -16.52 14.70
CA PRO A 5 -17.56 -15.67 13.53
C PRO A 5 -17.66 -16.39 12.17
N GLU A 6 -17.40 -17.70 12.12
CA GLU A 6 -17.54 -18.48 10.87
C GLU A 6 -19.02 -18.75 10.54
N ARG A 7 -19.85 -18.99 11.57
CA ARG A 7 -21.30 -19.26 11.42
C ARG A 7 -22.15 -18.01 11.53
N GLN A 8 -21.61 -16.97 12.15
CA GLN A 8 -22.27 -15.72 12.48
C GLN A 8 -21.42 -14.55 11.97
N PRO A 9 -21.24 -14.41 10.64
CA PRO A 9 -20.25 -13.52 10.05
C PRO A 9 -20.51 -12.03 10.36
N TRP A 10 -21.73 -11.65 10.72
CA TRP A 10 -22.06 -10.27 11.12
C TRP A 10 -21.29 -9.80 12.36
N TRP A 11 -20.76 -10.71 13.20
CA TRP A 11 -19.88 -10.30 14.31
C TRP A 11 -18.56 -9.70 13.83
N LEU A 12 -18.11 -10.06 12.63
CA LEU A 12 -16.89 -9.52 12.05
C LEU A 12 -17.05 -8.09 11.49
N ASP A 13 -18.29 -7.60 11.45
CA ASP A 13 -18.63 -6.28 10.94
C ASP A 13 -18.45 -5.17 11.98
N HIS A 14 -18.30 -5.48 13.27
CA HIS A 14 -18.01 -4.47 14.30
C HIS A 14 -16.50 -4.27 14.47
N ARG A 15 -15.96 -3.25 13.79
CA ARG A 15 -14.52 -2.96 13.68
C ARG A 15 -14.20 -1.47 13.87
N PRO A 16 -14.48 -0.92 15.06
CA PRO A 16 -14.43 0.53 15.31
C PRO A 16 -13.09 1.21 14.97
N THR A 17 -11.98 0.47 14.99
CA THR A 17 -10.63 1.00 14.73
C THR A 17 -10.04 0.59 13.37
N PHE A 18 -10.85 0.07 12.43
CA PHE A 18 -10.40 -0.63 11.21
C PHE A 18 -9.57 -1.92 11.45
N GLY A 19 -9.17 -2.19 12.69
CA GLY A 19 -8.37 -3.34 13.09
C GLY A 19 -9.21 -4.61 13.34
N PRO A 20 -8.95 -5.37 14.43
CA PRO A 20 -9.68 -6.60 14.70
C PRO A 20 -11.15 -6.35 15.02
N ALA A 21 -12.01 -7.33 14.69
CA ALA A 21 -13.40 -7.32 15.12
C ALA A 21 -13.51 -7.53 16.62
N VAL A 22 -14.39 -6.78 17.27
CA VAL A 22 -14.57 -6.84 18.73
C VAL A 22 -16.05 -6.93 19.07
N LEU A 23 -16.37 -7.56 20.20
CA LEU A 23 -17.74 -7.56 20.73
C LEU A 23 -18.16 -6.11 21.03
N PRO A 24 -19.24 -5.59 20.43
CA PRO A 24 -19.75 -4.27 20.76
C PRO A 24 -20.22 -4.22 22.21
N GLY A 25 -20.04 -3.08 22.88
CA GLY A 25 -20.54 -2.87 24.24
C GLY A 25 -22.05 -3.09 24.34
N MET A 26 -22.78 -2.68 23.29
CA MET A 26 -24.23 -2.87 23.20
C MET A 26 -24.65 -4.34 23.10
N ALA A 27 -23.78 -5.23 22.62
CA ALA A 27 -24.05 -6.66 22.65
C ALA A 27 -24.03 -7.19 24.09
N ALA A 28 -23.15 -6.69 24.96
CA ALA A 28 -23.16 -7.05 26.38
C ALA A 28 -24.44 -6.57 27.10
N VAL A 29 -24.95 -5.39 26.72
CA VAL A 29 -26.24 -4.86 27.20
C VAL A 29 -27.40 -5.77 26.78
N SER A 30 -27.47 -6.12 25.49
CA SER A 30 -28.49 -7.03 24.96
C SER A 30 -28.47 -8.38 25.69
N LEU A 31 -27.28 -8.98 25.86
CA LEU A 31 -27.12 -10.26 26.54
C LEU A 31 -27.57 -10.25 28.01
N ALA A 32 -27.27 -9.19 28.74
CA ALA A 32 -27.70 -9.05 30.12
C ALA A 32 -29.23 -9.00 30.23
N LEU A 33 -29.89 -8.30 29.30
CA LEU A 33 -31.34 -8.14 29.26
C LEU A 33 -32.07 -9.34 28.65
N GLU A 34 -31.41 -10.15 27.83
CA GLU A 34 -31.89 -11.46 27.39
C GLU A 34 -31.95 -12.46 28.53
N ALA A 35 -30.91 -12.48 29.38
CA ALA A 35 -30.86 -13.38 30.53
C ALA A 35 -31.90 -13.03 31.61
N ALA A 36 -32.45 -11.81 31.59
CA ALA A 36 -33.49 -11.35 32.50
C ALA A 36 -34.63 -10.65 31.73
N PRO A 37 -35.54 -11.41 31.08
CA PRO A 37 -36.63 -10.85 30.27
C PRO A 37 -37.57 -9.91 31.03
N GLN A 38 -37.67 -10.05 32.35
CA GLN A 38 -38.43 -9.21 33.26
C GLN A 38 -37.78 -7.86 33.58
N ALA A 39 -36.51 -7.67 33.21
CA ALA A 39 -35.81 -6.41 33.41
C ALA A 39 -36.21 -5.39 32.34
N ALA A 40 -36.54 -4.19 32.79
CA ALA A 40 -36.85 -3.02 31.97
C ALA A 40 -35.63 -2.10 31.80
N GLY A 41 -34.45 -2.46 32.32
CA GLY A 41 -33.26 -1.63 32.20
C GLY A 41 -32.03 -2.17 32.91
N LEU A 42 -30.97 -1.37 32.85
CA LEU A 42 -29.69 -1.59 33.51
C LEU A 42 -29.21 -0.30 34.18
N ASP A 43 -28.52 -0.42 35.31
CA ASP A 43 -27.83 0.67 35.99
C ASP A 43 -26.38 0.31 36.27
N ALA A 44 -25.51 1.34 36.18
CA ALA A 44 -24.08 1.24 36.47
C ALA A 44 -23.41 0.03 35.78
N PHE A 45 -23.73 -0.19 34.51
CA PHE A 45 -23.22 -1.31 33.73
C PHE A 45 -21.86 -0.97 33.12
N VAL A 46 -20.79 -1.56 33.63
CA VAL A 46 -19.40 -1.26 33.27
C VAL A 46 -18.88 -2.26 32.23
N LEU A 47 -18.28 -1.76 31.15
CA LEU A 47 -17.55 -2.56 30.18
C LEU A 47 -16.11 -2.75 30.71
N ARG A 48 -15.79 -3.98 31.12
CA ARG A 48 -14.56 -4.28 31.88
C ARG A 48 -13.35 -4.52 30.99
N ARG A 49 -13.57 -5.02 29.77
CA ARG A 49 -12.49 -5.29 28.80
C ARG A 49 -13.04 -5.46 27.39
N TRP A 50 -12.16 -5.25 26.42
CA TRP A 50 -12.38 -5.64 25.03
C TRP A 50 -12.39 -7.16 24.88
N LEU A 51 -13.26 -7.65 24.00
CA LEU A 51 -13.28 -9.05 23.57
C LEU A 51 -13.11 -9.11 22.06
N VAL A 52 -11.92 -9.50 21.61
CA VAL A 52 -11.61 -9.70 20.19
C VAL A 52 -12.29 -10.98 19.67
N LEU A 53 -12.93 -10.88 18.51
CA LEU A 53 -13.69 -11.94 17.84
C LEU A 53 -12.90 -12.55 16.67
N ASP A 54 -11.66 -12.92 16.94
CA ASP A 54 -10.72 -13.59 16.04
C ASP A 54 -10.93 -15.12 15.95
N ARG A 55 -11.72 -15.67 16.85
CA ARG A 55 -12.04 -17.09 16.96
C ARG A 55 -13.37 -17.28 17.67
N ARG A 56 -13.87 -18.51 17.68
CA ARG A 56 -15.04 -18.90 18.47
C ARG A 56 -14.84 -18.53 19.96
N ARG A 57 -15.82 -17.82 20.53
CA ARG A 57 -15.87 -17.42 21.95
C ARG A 57 -17.12 -17.98 22.62
N ARG A 58 -17.04 -18.25 23.91
CA ARG A 58 -18.18 -18.66 24.74
C ARG A 58 -18.39 -17.65 25.86
N LEU A 59 -19.60 -17.09 25.90
CA LEU A 59 -20.04 -16.18 26.94
C LEU A 59 -21.02 -16.86 27.88
N GLU A 60 -20.90 -16.55 29.16
CA GLU A 60 -21.81 -16.92 30.23
C GLU A 60 -22.41 -15.64 30.83
N VAL A 61 -23.71 -15.65 31.10
CA VAL A 61 -24.39 -14.55 31.79
C VAL A 61 -24.89 -15.07 33.13
N VAL A 62 -24.42 -14.46 34.22
CA VAL A 62 -24.77 -14.83 35.59
C VAL A 62 -25.65 -13.73 36.17
N VAL A 63 -26.83 -14.11 36.68
CA VAL A 63 -27.78 -13.20 37.32
C VAL A 63 -27.99 -13.64 38.77
N GLU A 64 -27.74 -12.73 39.72
CA GLU A 64 -27.84 -12.97 41.16
C GLU A 64 -28.62 -11.81 41.81
N GLY A 65 -29.93 -11.99 41.99
CA GLY A 65 -30.82 -10.89 42.38
C GLY A 65 -30.85 -9.81 41.28
N GLU A 66 -30.46 -8.59 41.64
CA GLU A 66 -30.31 -7.49 40.68
C GLU A 66 -28.93 -7.47 40.00
N ALA A 67 -27.93 -8.19 40.51
CA ALA A 67 -26.60 -8.17 39.91
C ALA A 67 -26.57 -9.01 38.63
N VAL A 68 -25.92 -8.49 37.59
CA VAL A 68 -25.68 -9.22 36.33
C VAL A 68 -24.22 -9.13 35.90
N ARG A 69 -23.67 -10.25 35.42
CA ARG A 69 -22.28 -10.35 34.95
C ARG A 69 -22.25 -11.11 33.62
N VAL A 70 -21.56 -10.55 32.63
CA VAL A 70 -21.23 -11.22 31.36
C VAL A 70 -19.78 -11.66 31.43
N LEU A 71 -19.54 -12.96 31.34
CA LEU A 71 -18.24 -13.61 31.55
C LEU A 71 -17.77 -14.32 30.28
N GLU A 72 -16.46 -14.30 30.04
CA GLU A 72 -15.79 -15.20 29.10
C GLU A 72 -14.68 -15.93 29.88
N ALA A 73 -14.73 -17.26 29.89
CA ALA A 73 -13.81 -18.11 30.65
C ALA A 73 -13.66 -17.68 32.13
N GLY A 74 -14.78 -17.38 32.78
CA GLY A 74 -14.83 -16.94 34.19
C GLY A 74 -14.38 -15.51 34.46
N ARG A 75 -13.90 -14.77 33.45
CA ARG A 75 -13.45 -13.38 33.59
C ARG A 75 -14.51 -12.41 33.09
N PRO A 76 -14.85 -11.35 33.84
CA PRO A 76 -15.87 -10.40 33.42
C PRO A 76 -15.47 -9.66 32.15
N VAL A 77 -16.42 -9.59 31.23
CA VAL A 77 -16.43 -8.72 30.04
C VAL A 77 -17.23 -7.47 30.36
N ALA A 78 -18.35 -7.62 31.07
CA ALA A 78 -19.15 -6.52 31.60
C ALA A 78 -19.89 -6.94 32.87
N ASP A 79 -20.27 -5.98 33.71
CA ASP A 79 -21.10 -6.21 34.89
C ASP A 79 -21.95 -4.98 35.22
N GLY A 80 -23.06 -5.17 35.97
CA GLY A 80 -23.92 -4.08 36.39
C GLY A 80 -25.12 -4.56 37.19
N ARG A 81 -26.17 -3.72 37.24
CA ARG A 81 -27.42 -4.04 37.93
C ARG A 81 -28.61 -4.00 36.99
N LEU A 82 -29.45 -5.02 37.04
CA LEU A 82 -30.74 -5.09 36.37
C LEU A 82 -31.75 -4.20 37.09
N VAL A 83 -32.65 -3.59 36.32
CA VAL A 83 -33.74 -2.79 36.85
C VAL A 83 -35.05 -3.49 36.53
N ALA A 84 -35.76 -3.91 37.57
CA ALA A 84 -37.09 -4.48 37.44
C ALA A 84 -38.11 -3.38 37.09
N GLY A 85 -39.08 -3.71 36.24
CA GLY A 85 -40.16 -2.78 35.91
C GLY A 85 -41.01 -3.28 34.73
N PRO A 86 -42.21 -2.73 34.53
CA PRO A 86 -43.00 -3.03 33.36
C PRO A 86 -42.36 -2.40 32.11
N LEU A 87 -42.30 -3.17 31.01
CA LEU A 87 -41.88 -2.71 29.69
C LEU A 87 -42.79 -1.62 29.08
N ALA A 88 -43.95 -1.34 29.68
CA ALA A 88 -44.93 -0.36 29.22
C ALA A 88 -45.11 0.77 30.26
N GLY A 89 -44.01 1.22 30.87
CA GLY A 89 -44.01 2.41 31.73
C GLY A 89 -44.22 3.70 30.95
N GLU A 90 -44.43 4.82 31.66
CA GLU A 90 -44.52 6.15 31.06
C GLU A 90 -43.18 6.51 30.39
N SER A 91 -43.19 6.68 29.07
CA SER A 91 -41.99 7.06 28.30
C SER A 91 -41.62 8.52 28.57
N PRO A 92 -40.33 8.86 28.70
CA PRO A 92 -39.91 10.24 28.88
C PRO A 92 -40.24 11.09 27.66
N GLU A 93 -40.24 12.41 27.85
CA GLU A 93 -40.31 13.35 26.74
C GLU A 93 -39.11 13.16 25.80
N ALA A 94 -39.39 13.23 24.50
CA ALA A 94 -38.37 13.22 23.47
C ALA A 94 -37.47 14.46 23.59
N LEU A 95 -36.16 14.27 23.51
CA LEU A 95 -35.19 15.37 23.45
C LEU A 95 -35.52 16.29 22.27
N PRO A 96 -35.39 17.63 22.38
CA PRO A 96 -35.65 18.52 21.25
C PRO A 96 -34.81 18.15 20.03
N ALA A 97 -35.42 18.10 18.85
CA ALA A 97 -34.68 17.91 17.59
C ALA A 97 -33.68 19.06 17.37
N LEU A 98 -32.58 18.77 16.67
CA LEU A 98 -31.65 19.77 16.20
C LEU A 98 -32.34 20.73 15.22
N SER A 99 -31.75 21.92 15.06
CA SER A 99 -32.19 22.86 14.04
C SER A 99 -32.25 22.18 12.66
N PRO A 100 -33.29 22.40 11.85
CA PRO A 100 -33.31 21.95 10.46
C PRO A 100 -32.13 22.47 9.62
N HIS A 101 -31.49 23.55 10.08
CA HIS A 101 -30.28 24.12 9.47
C HIS A 101 -28.98 23.52 10.00
N ALA A 102 -29.02 22.58 10.94
CA ALA A 102 -27.83 21.86 11.39
C ALA A 102 -27.19 21.13 10.20
N PRO A 103 -25.85 21.13 10.09
CA PRO A 103 -25.15 20.48 8.99
C PRO A 103 -25.55 19.01 8.85
N SER A 104 -25.78 18.57 7.62
CA SER A 104 -25.89 17.14 7.32
C SER A 104 -24.56 16.46 7.59
N LEU A 105 -24.61 15.33 8.27
CA LEU A 105 -23.43 14.49 8.47
C LEU A 105 -23.18 13.70 7.17
N GLU A 106 -21.95 13.79 6.66
CA GLU A 106 -21.49 12.95 5.55
C GLU A 106 -21.54 11.46 5.95
N ASP A 107 -21.76 10.56 4.99
CA ASP A 107 -21.78 9.11 5.25
C ASP A 107 -20.45 8.67 5.92
N PRO A 108 -20.47 8.29 7.22
CA PRO A 108 -19.25 7.98 7.96
C PRO A 108 -18.54 6.73 7.43
N TYR A 109 -19.26 5.82 6.75
CA TYR A 109 -18.69 4.62 6.14
C TYR A 109 -18.03 4.94 4.79
N GLY A 110 -18.66 5.84 4.03
CA GLY A 110 -18.23 6.28 2.71
C GLY A 110 -16.99 7.18 2.75
N CYS A 111 -16.93 8.12 3.70
CA CYS A 111 -15.77 9.00 3.86
C CYS A 111 -14.60 8.34 4.62
N GLY A 112 -14.85 7.22 5.32
CA GLY A 112 -13.85 6.50 6.09
C GLY A 112 -13.65 7.01 7.52
N ALA A 113 -14.58 7.81 8.06
CA ALA A 113 -14.53 8.26 9.45
C ALA A 113 -14.73 7.10 10.43
N LEU A 114 -15.56 6.11 10.05
CA LEU A 114 -15.80 4.90 10.82
C LEU A 114 -15.73 3.68 9.91
N PHE A 115 -15.30 2.54 10.46
CA PHE A 115 -15.39 1.27 9.77
C PHE A 115 -16.28 0.30 10.50
N HIS A 116 -17.39 0.01 9.84
CA HIS A 116 -18.23 -1.12 10.18
C HIS A 116 -18.59 -1.86 8.90
N GLY A 117 -18.73 -3.18 8.99
CA GLY A 117 -19.19 -4.01 7.88
C GLY A 117 -20.70 -3.91 7.67
N PRO A 118 -21.24 -4.55 6.61
CA PRO A 118 -22.60 -4.33 6.13
C PRO A 118 -23.70 -4.47 7.19
N ALA A 119 -23.57 -5.39 8.15
CA ALA A 119 -24.57 -5.60 9.19
C ALA A 119 -24.73 -4.39 10.12
N TYR A 120 -23.69 -3.58 10.31
CA TYR A 120 -23.70 -2.41 11.21
C TYR A 120 -23.93 -1.09 10.49
N ARG A 121 -23.96 -1.08 9.15
CA ARG A 121 -24.26 0.11 8.34
C ARG A 121 -25.75 0.40 8.30
N ARG A 122 -26.28 0.89 9.42
CA ARG A 122 -27.72 1.18 9.60
C ARG A 122 -28.11 2.64 9.35
N LEU A 123 -27.15 3.55 9.41
CA LEU A 123 -27.40 4.98 9.23
C LEU A 123 -27.91 5.27 7.82
N ILE A 124 -29.07 5.92 7.72
CA ILE A 124 -29.67 6.39 6.47
C ILE A 124 -29.31 7.86 6.25
N SER A 125 -29.45 8.67 7.29
CA SER A 125 -29.13 10.10 7.28
C SER A 125 -28.87 10.59 8.69
N ALA A 126 -28.04 11.61 8.85
CA ALA A 126 -27.85 12.29 10.12
C ALA A 126 -27.60 13.78 9.95
N ARG A 127 -27.83 14.53 11.03
CA ARG A 127 -27.34 15.90 11.23
C ARG A 127 -26.51 15.94 12.50
N ARG A 128 -25.47 16.78 12.49
CA ARG A 128 -24.59 16.96 13.64
C ARG A 128 -24.12 18.40 13.76
N ASP A 129 -24.18 18.93 14.97
CA ASP A 129 -23.55 20.20 15.37
C ASP A 129 -22.98 20.07 16.79
N SER A 130 -22.57 21.18 17.41
CA SER A 130 -22.02 21.20 18.77
C SER A 130 -23.03 20.80 19.86
N ASN A 131 -24.33 20.76 19.55
CA ASN A 131 -25.39 20.42 20.51
C ASN A 131 -25.73 18.92 20.49
N GLY A 132 -25.24 18.16 19.51
CA GLY A 132 -25.47 16.72 19.42
C GLY A 132 -25.62 16.20 18.00
N ALA A 133 -26.28 15.04 17.88
CA ALA A 133 -26.61 14.42 16.61
C ALA A 133 -28.06 13.93 16.59
N ASP A 134 -28.70 14.06 15.43
CA ASP A 134 -29.99 13.44 15.11
C ASP A 134 -29.78 12.50 13.93
N LEU A 135 -30.20 11.24 14.09
CA LEU A 135 -29.95 10.17 13.14
C LEU A 135 -31.26 9.50 12.75
N VAL A 136 -31.32 9.03 11.51
CA VAL A 136 -32.34 8.07 11.05
C VAL A 136 -31.63 6.77 10.73
N ILE A 137 -31.99 5.69 11.43
CA ILE A 137 -31.40 4.37 11.25
C ILE A 137 -32.44 3.36 10.75
N ARG A 138 -32.00 2.42 9.93
CA ARG A 138 -32.82 1.32 9.39
C ARG A 138 -32.93 0.16 10.37
N VAL A 139 -34.14 -0.37 10.55
CA VAL A 139 -34.39 -1.66 11.19
C VAL A 139 -34.37 -2.77 10.13
N ASP A 140 -33.63 -3.83 10.44
CA ASP A 140 -33.47 -4.99 9.58
C ASP A 140 -34.26 -6.18 10.15
N PRO A 141 -35.36 -6.57 9.50
CA PRO A 141 -36.28 -7.56 10.05
C PRO A 141 -35.63 -8.91 10.34
N GLU A 142 -34.59 -9.31 9.60
CA GLU A 142 -33.93 -10.60 9.79
C GLU A 142 -32.84 -10.51 10.86
N LEU A 143 -31.97 -9.51 10.76
CA LEU A 143 -30.83 -9.37 11.66
C LEU A 143 -31.26 -8.94 13.07
N ASP A 144 -32.30 -8.11 13.17
CA ASP A 144 -32.72 -7.54 14.46
C ASP A 144 -33.75 -8.43 15.17
N ALA A 145 -34.42 -9.36 14.48
CA ALA A 145 -35.33 -10.33 15.11
C ALA A 145 -34.62 -11.38 15.97
N ARG A 146 -33.29 -11.51 15.86
CA ARG A 146 -32.49 -12.51 16.60
C ARG A 146 -32.42 -12.25 18.10
N GLU A 147 -32.72 -11.02 18.52
CA GLU A 147 -32.65 -10.57 19.91
C GLU A 147 -33.92 -9.81 20.28
N ARG A 148 -34.36 -9.92 21.53
CA ARG A 148 -35.36 -9.08 22.18
C ARG A 148 -34.99 -7.60 22.08
N ILE A 149 -33.71 -7.28 22.23
CA ILE A 149 -33.17 -5.93 22.17
C ILE A 149 -31.98 -5.93 21.21
N PRO A 150 -32.16 -5.52 19.95
CA PRO A 150 -31.15 -5.71 18.92
C PRO A 150 -29.91 -4.84 19.19
N HIS A 151 -28.79 -5.46 19.54
CA HIS A 151 -27.56 -4.71 19.86
C HIS A 151 -27.05 -3.88 18.69
N ILE A 152 -27.26 -4.33 17.44
CA ILE A 152 -26.84 -3.61 16.24
C ILE A 152 -27.59 -2.26 16.14
N LEU A 153 -28.88 -2.22 16.51
CA LEU A 153 -29.65 -0.97 16.53
C LEU A 153 -29.20 -0.03 17.65
N LEU A 154 -28.83 -0.61 18.80
CA LEU A 154 -28.26 0.16 19.90
C LEU A 154 -26.89 0.74 19.53
N ASP A 155 -26.05 -0.04 18.84
CA ASP A 155 -24.70 0.37 18.44
C ASP A 155 -24.74 1.44 17.34
N ALA A 156 -25.61 1.26 16.34
CA ALA A 156 -25.79 2.21 15.24
C ALA A 156 -26.19 3.63 15.70
N ALA A 157 -26.78 3.76 16.89
CA ALA A 157 -27.10 5.04 17.51
C ALA A 157 -25.86 5.91 17.79
N LEU A 158 -24.71 5.25 18.00
CA LEU A 158 -23.45 5.89 18.34
C LEU A 158 -22.69 6.36 17.10
N HIS A 159 -23.08 5.93 15.89
CA HIS A 159 -22.33 6.23 14.66
C HIS A 159 -22.39 7.72 14.24
N GLY A 160 -23.27 8.50 14.87
CA GLY A 160 -23.31 9.96 14.71
C GLY A 160 -22.41 10.72 15.69
N VAL A 161 -21.87 10.05 16.70
CA VAL A 161 -21.01 10.64 17.72
C VAL A 161 -19.62 10.94 17.11
N PRO A 162 -19.03 12.12 17.33
CA PRO A 162 -17.71 12.47 16.82
C PRO A 162 -16.61 11.82 17.68
N HIS A 163 -16.51 10.48 17.71
CA HIS A 163 -15.62 9.76 18.63
C HIS A 163 -14.14 10.15 18.51
N ASP A 164 -13.66 10.59 17.34
CA ASP A 164 -12.30 11.08 17.10
C ASP A 164 -12.16 12.62 17.13
N ALA A 165 -13.27 13.32 17.39
CA ALA A 165 -13.36 14.78 17.44
C ALA A 165 -14.28 15.26 18.57
N MET A 166 -14.30 14.56 19.71
CA MET A 166 -15.23 14.83 20.83
C MET A 166 -15.18 16.25 21.40
N ARG A 167 -14.10 16.99 21.13
CA ARG A 167 -14.00 18.45 21.34
C ARG A 167 -15.07 19.29 20.65
N GLU A 168 -15.73 18.76 19.61
CA GLU A 168 -16.94 19.36 19.01
C GLU A 168 -18.08 19.50 20.05
N TRP A 169 -18.16 18.56 20.99
CA TRP A 169 -19.20 18.48 22.02
C TRP A 169 -18.68 18.82 23.43
N PHE A 170 -17.39 18.61 23.68
CA PHE A 170 -16.72 18.83 24.96
C PHE A 170 -15.41 19.62 24.76
N PRO A 171 -15.47 20.96 24.63
CA PRO A 171 -14.31 21.79 24.27
C PRO A 171 -13.11 21.69 25.22
N GLU A 172 -13.32 21.22 26.44
CA GLU A 172 -12.29 20.98 27.47
C GLU A 172 -11.41 19.75 27.19
N VAL A 173 -11.77 18.92 26.22
CA VAL A 173 -11.05 17.69 25.88
C VAL A 173 -9.77 18.01 25.12
N ALA A 174 -8.67 17.37 25.55
CA ALA A 174 -7.38 17.51 24.88
C ALA A 174 -7.47 17.07 23.41
N ALA A 175 -6.66 17.71 22.55
CA ALA A 175 -6.51 17.26 21.18
C ALA A 175 -5.96 15.82 21.11
N ALA A 176 -6.17 15.14 19.98
CA ALA A 176 -5.69 13.78 19.73
C ALA A 176 -6.17 12.78 20.81
N GLN A 177 -7.48 12.75 21.04
CA GLN A 177 -8.15 11.73 21.85
C GLN A 177 -9.20 11.04 21.00
N VAL A 178 -9.36 9.73 21.19
CA VAL A 178 -10.49 8.96 20.65
C VAL A 178 -11.33 8.44 21.82
N ALA A 179 -12.64 8.38 21.63
CA ALA A 179 -13.59 7.98 22.67
C ALA A 179 -14.28 6.66 22.33
N TYR A 180 -14.47 5.82 23.34
CA TYR A 180 -15.26 4.60 23.21
C TYR A 180 -16.13 4.36 24.46
N PRO A 181 -17.27 3.65 24.31
CA PRO A 181 -18.11 3.23 25.43
C PRO A 181 -17.31 2.56 26.55
N ALA A 182 -17.46 3.04 27.78
CA ALA A 182 -16.81 2.47 28.97
C ALA A 182 -17.83 2.02 30.02
N ARG A 183 -18.94 2.74 30.16
CA ARG A 183 -19.98 2.44 31.15
C ARG A 183 -21.33 2.96 30.68
N ILE A 184 -22.39 2.26 31.03
CA ILE A 184 -23.77 2.74 30.89
C ILE A 184 -24.27 3.06 32.30
N ASP A 185 -24.44 4.35 32.59
CA ASP A 185 -24.95 4.80 33.89
C ASP A 185 -26.40 4.37 34.09
N ARG A 186 -27.18 4.49 33.02
CA ARG A 186 -28.59 4.14 32.96
C ARG A 186 -28.95 3.66 31.56
N PHE A 187 -29.69 2.56 31.47
CA PHE A 187 -30.41 2.13 30.28
C PHE A 187 -31.84 1.79 30.66
N ARG A 188 -32.85 2.25 29.91
CA ARG A 188 -34.26 1.99 30.19
C ARG A 188 -35.02 1.64 28.91
N LEU A 189 -36.00 0.75 29.06
CA LEU A 189 -36.95 0.34 28.03
C LEU A 189 -38.35 0.81 28.44
N TYR A 190 -39.06 1.40 27.49
CA TYR A 190 -40.42 1.93 27.65
C TYR A 190 -41.43 1.29 26.70
N ALA A 191 -40.93 0.54 25.71
CA ALA A 191 -41.72 -0.29 24.80
C ALA A 191 -40.84 -1.43 24.25
N PRO A 192 -41.45 -2.46 23.61
CA PRO A 192 -40.70 -3.47 22.86
C PRO A 192 -39.86 -2.87 21.73
N ALA A 193 -38.72 -3.49 21.40
CA ALA A 193 -37.89 -3.07 20.30
C ALA A 193 -38.65 -3.13 18.95
N PRO A 194 -38.59 -2.07 18.14
CA PRO A 194 -39.17 -2.06 16.79
C PRO A 194 -38.56 -3.15 15.91
N ARG A 195 -39.38 -3.73 15.01
CA ARG A 195 -39.00 -4.91 14.20
C ARG A 195 -38.88 -4.64 12.70
N GLN A 196 -39.29 -3.46 12.24
CA GLN A 196 -39.24 -3.06 10.85
C GLN A 196 -39.25 -1.53 10.74
N GLY A 197 -38.95 -1.01 9.55
CA GLY A 197 -38.99 0.42 9.26
C GLY A 197 -37.72 1.15 9.68
N THR A 198 -37.89 2.37 10.20
CA THR A 198 -36.80 3.26 10.59
C THR A 198 -37.00 3.79 11.99
N LEU A 199 -35.90 4.14 12.66
CA LEU A 199 -35.90 4.78 13.97
C LEU A 199 -35.22 6.13 13.88
N GLU A 200 -35.77 7.09 14.61
CA GLU A 200 -35.07 8.32 14.91
C GLU A 200 -34.23 8.10 16.18
N VAL A 201 -32.99 8.57 16.16
CA VAL A 201 -32.10 8.56 17.32
C VAL A 201 -31.67 9.99 17.59
N ARG A 202 -31.78 10.42 18.85
CA ARG A 202 -31.29 11.73 19.32
C ARG A 202 -30.19 11.52 20.34
N VAL A 203 -29.01 12.09 20.07
CA VAL A 203 -27.83 12.01 20.93
C VAL A 203 -27.45 13.41 21.40
N ARG A 204 -27.28 13.61 22.71
CA ARG A 204 -26.91 14.91 23.29
C ARG A 204 -25.76 14.78 24.27
N PRO A 205 -24.81 15.75 24.30
CA PRO A 205 -23.86 15.87 25.39
C PRO A 205 -24.59 16.06 26.73
N ALA A 206 -24.19 15.30 27.75
CA ALA A 206 -24.86 15.23 29.04
C ALA A 206 -23.89 15.46 30.21
N GLY A 207 -22.89 16.31 30.00
CA GLY A 207 -21.84 16.63 30.97
C GLY A 207 -20.81 15.50 31.10
N VAL A 208 -20.18 15.40 32.28
CA VAL A 208 -19.08 14.44 32.51
C VAL A 208 -19.33 13.59 33.76
N ALA A 209 -18.75 12.39 33.81
CA ALA A 209 -18.80 11.49 34.94
C ALA A 209 -17.54 11.64 35.81
N GLY A 210 -17.54 12.63 36.70
CA GLY A 210 -16.47 12.87 37.67
C GLY A 210 -15.26 13.62 37.11
N SER A 211 -14.81 13.32 35.89
CA SER A 211 -13.74 14.07 35.21
C SER A 211 -14.00 14.18 33.71
N ALA A 212 -13.31 15.12 33.04
CA ALA A 212 -13.36 15.28 31.59
C ALA A 212 -12.89 14.05 30.80
N GLN A 213 -12.23 13.07 31.45
CA GLN A 213 -11.86 11.81 30.80
C GLN A 213 -13.08 10.91 30.48
N PHE A 214 -14.21 11.19 31.12
CA PHE A 214 -15.42 10.36 31.05
C PHE A 214 -16.66 11.18 30.63
N PRO A 215 -16.76 11.62 29.37
CA PRO A 215 -17.92 12.37 28.90
C PRO A 215 -19.18 11.50 28.92
N ARG A 216 -20.32 12.15 29.20
CA ARG A 216 -21.64 11.51 29.21
C ARG A 216 -22.43 11.91 27.97
N LEU A 217 -23.09 10.93 27.38
CA LEU A 217 -24.01 11.11 26.26
C LEU A 217 -25.38 10.60 26.65
N LEU A 218 -26.42 11.40 26.44
CA LEU A 218 -27.80 10.94 26.51
C LEU A 218 -28.25 10.54 25.12
N VAL A 219 -28.66 9.29 24.96
CA VAL A 219 -29.15 8.70 23.72
C VAL A 219 -30.61 8.31 23.91
N GLN A 220 -31.47 8.71 22.98
CA GLN A 220 -32.86 8.25 22.91
C GLN A 220 -33.13 7.63 21.54
N TRP A 221 -33.82 6.49 21.54
CA TRP A 221 -34.37 5.89 20.32
C TRP A 221 -35.87 6.09 20.29
N LEU A 222 -36.36 6.62 19.19
CA LEU A 222 -37.75 6.97 18.98
C LEU A 222 -38.35 6.09 17.88
N ALA A 223 -39.53 5.56 18.16
CA ALA A 223 -40.41 4.90 17.19
C ALA A 223 -41.75 5.62 17.21
N ASP A 224 -42.22 6.08 16.05
CA ASP A 224 -43.45 6.87 15.93
C ASP A 224 -43.49 8.04 16.92
N GLU A 225 -42.39 8.81 16.97
CA GLU A 225 -42.16 9.97 17.85
C GLU A 225 -42.13 9.68 19.36
N ARG A 226 -42.24 8.41 19.77
CA ARG A 226 -42.18 7.99 21.18
C ARG A 226 -40.86 7.31 21.52
N VAL A 227 -40.29 7.69 22.66
CA VAL A 227 -39.07 7.08 23.17
C VAL A 227 -39.35 5.64 23.59
N TRP A 228 -38.77 4.66 22.88
CA TRP A 228 -38.88 3.25 23.27
C TRP A 228 -37.73 2.79 24.16
N ALA A 229 -36.57 3.46 24.06
CA ALA A 229 -35.43 3.25 24.94
C ALA A 229 -34.63 4.54 25.13
N ASP A 230 -33.99 4.66 26.30
CA ASP A 230 -32.97 5.69 26.54
C ASP A 230 -31.72 5.12 27.22
N MET A 231 -30.61 5.83 27.04
CA MET A 231 -29.32 5.48 27.59
C MET A 231 -28.55 6.73 28.03
N LEU A 232 -28.04 6.71 29.26
CA LEU A 232 -26.97 7.61 29.68
C LEU A 232 -25.64 6.86 29.58
N LEU A 233 -24.95 7.05 28.46
CA LEU A 233 -23.68 6.42 28.13
C LEU A 233 -22.52 7.26 28.69
N VAL A 234 -21.49 6.59 29.17
CA VAL A 234 -20.19 7.18 29.53
C VAL A 234 -19.15 6.61 28.60
N GLU A 235 -18.44 7.49 27.90
CA GLU A 235 -17.26 7.10 27.12
C GLU A 235 -15.98 7.27 27.94
N ALA A 236 -14.89 6.64 27.52
CA ALA A 236 -13.56 6.90 28.02
C ALA A 236 -12.66 7.36 26.88
N PHE A 237 -11.78 8.32 27.15
CA PHE A 237 -10.78 8.76 26.19
C PHE A 237 -9.51 7.92 26.22
N PHE A 238 -9.01 7.67 25.02
CA PHE A 238 -7.73 7.02 24.74
C PHE A 238 -6.86 7.96 23.89
N PRO A 239 -5.53 7.95 24.05
CA PRO A 239 -4.65 8.75 23.22
C PRO A 239 -4.79 8.34 21.75
N ALA A 240 -5.09 9.31 20.88
CA ALA A 240 -4.96 9.13 19.45
C ALA A 240 -3.47 9.19 19.10
N THR A 241 -2.93 8.08 18.63
CA THR A 241 -1.59 8.09 18.04
C THR A 241 -1.62 8.88 16.71
N ARG A 242 -0.44 9.07 16.10
CA ARG A 242 -0.35 9.63 14.75
C ARG A 242 -1.27 8.92 13.75
N LEU A 243 -1.39 7.60 13.85
CA LEU A 243 -2.30 6.80 13.00
C LEU A 243 -3.78 7.12 13.24
N GLY A 244 -4.19 7.31 14.50
CA GLY A 244 -5.56 7.68 14.85
C GLY A 244 -5.92 9.12 14.43
N SER A 245 -4.91 9.97 14.22
CA SER A 245 -5.08 11.37 13.85
C SER A 245 -4.99 11.63 12.34
N LEU A 246 -4.80 10.58 11.52
CA LEU A 246 -4.84 10.69 10.06
C LEU A 246 -6.22 11.15 9.58
N ALA A 247 -6.25 11.85 8.44
CA ALA A 247 -7.49 12.14 7.74
C ALA A 247 -8.28 10.85 7.46
N PRO A 248 -9.62 10.86 7.47
CA PRO A 248 -10.44 9.65 7.30
C PRO A 248 -10.06 8.80 6.07
N GLU A 249 -9.80 9.45 4.93
CA GLU A 249 -9.40 8.78 3.69
C GLU A 249 -8.04 8.07 3.81
N ASP A 250 -7.05 8.75 4.39
CA ASP A 250 -5.70 8.25 4.62
C ASP A 250 -5.69 7.12 5.65
N ARG A 251 -6.48 7.29 6.71
CA ARG A 251 -6.65 6.29 7.76
C ARG A 251 -7.23 5.00 7.18
N ARG A 252 -8.24 5.11 6.34
CA ARG A 252 -8.83 3.99 5.60
C ARG A 252 -7.83 3.34 4.65
N ALA A 253 -7.15 4.15 3.82
CA ALA A 253 -6.15 3.66 2.88
C ALA A 253 -5.05 2.87 3.59
N PHE A 254 -4.54 3.38 4.70
CA PHE A 254 -3.50 2.73 5.48
C PHE A 254 -4.01 1.50 6.25
N LEU A 255 -4.98 1.68 7.16
CA LEU A 255 -5.39 0.63 8.10
C LEU A 255 -6.17 -0.50 7.43
N ARG A 256 -7.04 -0.18 6.46
CA ARG A 256 -7.90 -1.15 5.78
C ARG A 256 -7.27 -1.71 4.52
N ASP A 257 -6.86 -0.82 3.63
CA ASP A 257 -6.47 -1.17 2.26
C ASP A 257 -5.01 -1.60 2.17
N GLY A 258 -4.22 -1.40 3.23
CA GLY A 258 -2.81 -1.74 3.25
C GLY A 258 -2.01 -0.91 2.23
N VAL A 259 -2.44 0.33 1.99
CA VAL A 259 -1.79 1.28 1.09
C VAL A 259 -0.81 2.14 1.89
N HIS A 260 0.37 2.39 1.34
CA HIS A 260 1.34 3.28 1.97
C HIS A 260 0.80 4.72 1.98
N VAL A 261 0.77 5.34 3.15
CA VAL A 261 0.43 6.76 3.33
C VAL A 261 1.65 7.47 3.93
N PRO A 262 2.15 8.54 3.29
CA PRO A 262 3.28 9.30 3.83
C PRO A 262 3.00 9.81 5.26
N GLY A 263 3.93 9.55 6.18
CA GLY A 263 3.78 9.96 7.58
C GLY A 263 2.86 9.09 8.44
N ALA A 264 2.17 8.09 7.87
CA ALA A 264 1.41 7.11 8.64
C ALA A 264 2.35 6.14 9.37
N ARG A 265 2.74 6.54 10.59
CA ARG A 265 3.64 5.79 11.47
C ARG A 265 3.44 6.19 12.94
N LEU A 266 3.88 5.35 13.87
CA LEU A 266 3.96 5.61 15.30
C LEU A 266 5.28 6.30 15.65
N SER A 267 6.37 5.89 15.01
CA SER A 267 7.73 6.37 15.28
C SER A 267 7.97 7.82 14.87
N ASP A 268 8.97 8.41 15.52
CA ASP A 268 9.60 9.66 15.10
C ASP A 268 10.74 9.39 14.12
N GLU A 269 11.11 10.42 13.36
CA GLU A 269 12.32 10.42 12.54
C GLU A 269 13.17 11.61 12.93
N ASP A 270 14.43 11.34 13.27
CA ASP A 270 15.44 12.38 13.34
C ASP A 270 15.90 12.69 11.90
N ILE A 271 15.48 13.86 11.40
CA ILE A 271 15.75 14.32 10.04
C ILE A 271 17.26 14.48 9.79
N ALA A 272 18.04 14.87 10.81
CA ALA A 272 19.46 15.13 10.65
C ALA A 272 20.25 13.83 10.43
N SER A 273 19.88 12.77 11.15
CA SER A 273 20.54 11.47 11.06
C SER A 273 19.81 10.48 10.13
N GLY A 274 18.59 10.79 9.71
CA GLY A 274 17.72 9.89 8.97
C GLY A 274 17.33 8.64 9.77
N THR A 275 17.35 8.71 11.10
CA THR A 275 17.05 7.56 11.97
C THR A 275 15.60 7.55 12.42
N THR A 276 15.04 6.34 12.57
CA THR A 276 13.70 6.12 13.10
C THR A 276 13.77 5.72 14.56
N ILE A 277 12.97 6.36 15.40
CA ILE A 277 12.95 6.16 16.85
C ILE A 277 11.53 5.83 17.29
N LEU A 278 11.34 4.68 17.96
CA LEU A 278 10.06 4.28 18.54
C LEU A 278 10.23 3.99 20.02
N SER A 279 9.37 4.57 20.85
CA SER A 279 9.35 4.30 22.30
C SER A 279 8.35 3.21 22.66
N ALA A 280 8.65 2.46 23.73
CA ALA A 280 7.74 1.47 24.31
C ALA A 280 6.41 2.11 24.76
N GLU A 281 6.45 3.33 25.27
CA GLU A 281 5.26 4.10 25.67
C GLU A 281 4.34 4.38 24.48
N THR A 282 4.89 4.89 23.37
CA THR A 282 4.12 5.16 22.15
C THR A 282 3.52 3.88 21.58
N LEU A 283 4.27 2.78 21.61
CA LEU A 283 3.78 1.49 21.14
C LEU A 283 2.63 0.97 22.03
N ALA A 284 2.76 1.06 23.35
CA ALA A 284 1.72 0.67 24.29
C ALA A 284 0.46 1.55 24.15
N ALA A 285 0.64 2.86 23.93
CA ALA A 285 -0.44 3.79 23.67
C ALA A 285 -1.16 3.51 22.34
N ALA A 286 -0.53 2.85 21.37
CA ALA A 286 -1.17 2.42 20.12
C ALA A 286 -2.01 1.14 20.26
N ASP A 287 -1.77 0.36 21.31
CA ASP A 287 -2.32 -0.99 21.49
C ASP A 287 -3.34 -1.06 22.64
N TRP A 288 -3.99 0.06 22.97
CA TRP A 288 -5.06 0.10 23.98
C TRP A 288 -6.23 -0.83 23.62
N LEU A 289 -6.47 -1.05 22.32
CA LEU A 289 -7.30 -2.14 21.82
C LEU A 289 -6.38 -3.32 21.44
N PRO A 290 -6.46 -4.47 22.13
CA PRO A 290 -5.57 -5.59 21.89
C PRO A 290 -5.59 -6.08 20.44
N GLY A 291 -4.41 -6.31 19.85
CA GLY A 291 -4.26 -6.85 18.49
C GLY A 291 -4.24 -5.77 17.40
N THR A 292 -4.34 -4.49 17.78
CA THR A 292 -4.36 -3.37 16.83
C THR A 292 -3.02 -3.27 16.10
N VAL A 293 -1.91 -3.24 16.85
CA VAL A 293 -0.56 -3.16 16.27
C VAL A 293 -0.24 -4.44 15.49
N GLU A 294 -0.59 -5.63 16.00
CA GLU A 294 -0.38 -6.90 15.28
C GLU A 294 -1.05 -6.89 13.92
N SER A 295 -2.30 -6.41 13.85
CA SER A 295 -3.07 -6.32 12.61
C SER A 295 -2.48 -5.28 11.66
N ILE A 296 -2.14 -4.09 12.16
CA ILE A 296 -1.61 -2.97 11.35
C ILE A 296 -0.25 -3.29 10.75
N TYR A 297 0.65 -3.95 11.48
CA TYR A 297 2.00 -4.24 11.01
C TYR A 297 2.19 -5.68 10.52
N GLY A 298 1.16 -6.53 10.61
CA GLY A 298 1.22 -7.90 10.12
C GLY A 298 2.18 -8.77 10.94
N LEU A 299 2.19 -8.59 12.26
CA LEU A 299 3.19 -9.17 13.16
C LEU A 299 3.00 -10.68 13.45
N GLY A 300 2.29 -11.43 12.60
CA GLY A 300 1.86 -12.81 12.83
C GLY A 300 2.94 -13.77 13.36
N VAL A 301 2.48 -14.84 14.02
CA VAL A 301 3.32 -15.82 14.72
C VAL A 301 3.99 -16.76 13.71
N GLY A 302 5.27 -16.51 13.38
CA GLY A 302 6.05 -17.43 12.55
C GLY A 302 7.38 -16.86 12.06
N GLY A 303 8.49 -17.43 12.54
CA GLY A 303 9.85 -17.24 12.01
C GLY A 303 10.90 -17.00 13.10
N GLY A 304 11.97 -17.80 13.11
CA GLY A 304 13.00 -17.90 14.16
C GLY A 304 13.64 -16.59 14.63
N ALA A 305 14.19 -16.64 15.86
CA ALA A 305 14.83 -15.54 16.61
C ALA A 305 14.24 -14.16 16.27
N ALA A 306 12.94 -14.01 16.49
CA ALA A 306 12.20 -12.82 16.13
C ALA A 306 12.77 -11.60 16.87
N LEU A 307 12.98 -10.51 16.12
CA LEU A 307 13.14 -9.18 16.69
C LEU A 307 12.02 -8.96 17.72
N ASP A 308 12.35 -8.30 18.83
CA ASP A 308 11.32 -7.90 19.79
C ASP A 308 10.29 -6.99 19.11
N ARG A 309 9.08 -6.93 19.67
CA ARG A 309 7.93 -6.22 19.07
C ARG A 309 8.25 -4.75 18.78
N LEU A 310 8.99 -4.09 19.67
CA LEU A 310 9.33 -2.67 19.55
C LEU A 310 10.27 -2.44 18.37
N THR A 311 11.39 -3.18 18.31
CA THR A 311 12.35 -3.08 17.21
C THR A 311 11.74 -3.51 15.88
N ARG A 312 10.87 -4.53 15.87
CA ARG A 312 10.19 -4.97 14.65
C ARG A 312 9.29 -3.88 14.07
N VAL A 313 8.47 -3.21 14.89
CA VAL A 313 7.60 -2.12 14.41
C VAL A 313 8.45 -0.95 13.89
N ALA A 314 9.48 -0.52 14.64
CA ALA A 314 10.38 0.55 14.20
C ALA A 314 11.07 0.22 12.86
N ALA A 315 11.51 -1.03 12.68
CA ALA A 315 12.15 -1.48 11.46
C ALA A 315 11.20 -1.50 10.26
N LEU A 316 9.97 -1.98 10.46
CA LEU A 316 8.93 -1.98 9.42
C LEU A 316 8.55 -0.56 9.01
N GLU A 317 8.45 0.38 9.96
CA GLU A 317 8.14 1.79 9.65
C GLU A 317 9.28 2.49 8.93
N HIS A 318 10.52 2.25 9.36
CA HIS A 318 11.70 2.78 8.69
C HIS A 318 11.73 2.30 7.23
N ALA A 319 11.63 0.99 7.01
CA ALA A 319 11.62 0.41 5.67
C ALA A 319 10.42 0.87 4.84
N ALA A 320 9.21 0.94 5.42
CA ALA A 320 8.00 1.40 4.76
C ALA A 320 8.15 2.82 4.20
N ALA A 321 8.76 3.72 4.97
CA ALA A 321 9.01 5.10 4.54
C ALA A 321 9.97 5.16 3.34
N ARG A 322 11.06 4.37 3.35
CA ARG A 322 12.05 4.37 2.25
C ARG A 322 11.52 3.68 0.99
N LEU A 323 10.75 2.60 1.14
CA LEU A 323 10.24 1.80 0.03
C LEU A 323 8.87 2.25 -0.51
N ARG A 324 8.24 3.24 0.14
CA ARG A 324 6.84 3.68 -0.11
C ARG A 324 5.88 2.48 -0.20
N THR A 325 6.04 1.56 0.74
CA THR A 325 5.32 0.29 0.81
C THR A 325 4.70 0.17 2.19
N HIS A 326 3.48 -0.37 2.26
CA HIS A 326 2.83 -0.54 3.55
C HIS A 326 3.59 -1.55 4.43
N PRO A 327 3.75 -1.32 5.74
CA PRO A 327 4.58 -2.16 6.61
C PRO A 327 4.19 -3.65 6.60
N ARG A 328 2.90 -3.99 6.44
CA ARG A 328 2.44 -5.39 6.33
C ARG A 328 3.03 -6.16 5.15
N ALA A 329 3.45 -5.47 4.10
CA ALA A 329 4.03 -6.09 2.92
C ALA A 329 5.56 -6.24 3.04
N ILE A 330 6.14 -5.90 4.21
CA ILE A 330 7.57 -5.91 4.46
C ILE A 330 7.89 -6.93 5.54
N THR A 331 9.00 -7.64 5.35
CA THR A 331 9.61 -8.47 6.38
C THR A 331 11.04 -8.00 6.63
N VAL A 332 11.45 -8.00 7.90
CA VAL A 332 12.81 -7.68 8.33
C VAL A 332 13.30 -8.84 9.20
N ASP A 333 14.46 -9.40 8.87
CA ASP A 333 15.08 -10.46 9.67
C ASP A 333 15.97 -9.90 10.80
N ALA A 334 16.50 -10.78 11.64
CA ALA A 334 17.35 -10.41 12.78
C ALA A 334 18.66 -9.71 12.39
N ASN A 335 19.11 -9.87 11.14
CA ASN A 335 20.31 -9.20 10.61
C ASN A 335 19.97 -7.85 9.94
N GLY A 336 18.70 -7.42 10.04
CA GLY A 336 18.20 -6.21 9.42
C GLY A 336 17.96 -6.32 7.92
N GLN A 337 18.03 -7.52 7.32
CA GLN A 337 17.75 -7.68 5.89
C GLN A 337 16.27 -7.42 5.63
N VAL A 338 15.98 -6.49 4.73
CA VAL A 338 14.62 -6.15 4.33
C VAL A 338 14.23 -6.96 3.10
N ARG A 339 13.02 -7.49 3.10
CA ARG A 339 12.43 -8.20 1.95
C ARG A 339 10.97 -7.79 1.78
N THR A 340 10.53 -7.74 0.53
CA THR A 340 9.13 -7.51 0.16
C THR A 340 8.89 -8.03 -1.25
N ALA A 341 7.69 -8.57 -1.50
CA ALA A 341 7.30 -8.98 -2.86
C ALA A 341 7.08 -7.77 -3.78
N VAL A 342 6.87 -6.57 -3.21
CA VAL A 342 6.67 -5.32 -3.98
C VAL A 342 7.95 -4.89 -4.70
N HIS A 343 9.11 -5.22 -4.15
CA HIS A 343 10.43 -4.88 -4.71
C HIS A 343 11.28 -6.16 -4.83
N PRO A 344 11.12 -6.94 -5.91
CA PRO A 344 11.69 -8.29 -6.03
C PRO A 344 13.23 -8.32 -6.16
N LEU A 345 13.85 -7.22 -6.59
CA LEU A 345 15.30 -7.07 -6.72
C LEU A 345 15.88 -6.12 -5.67
N LEU A 346 15.33 -6.14 -4.45
CA LEU A 346 15.74 -5.23 -3.38
C LEU A 346 16.97 -5.77 -2.62
N ASP A 347 18.07 -5.01 -2.66
CA ASP A 347 19.14 -5.11 -1.68
C ASP A 347 19.03 -3.94 -0.70
N TYR A 348 18.60 -4.24 0.53
CA TYR A 348 18.39 -3.25 1.57
C TYR A 348 18.59 -3.84 2.97
N ARG A 349 19.42 -3.19 3.78
CA ARG A 349 19.75 -3.64 5.13
C ARG A 349 19.66 -2.51 6.15
N LEU A 350 19.07 -2.82 7.29
CA LEU A 350 18.92 -1.93 8.43
C LEU A 350 19.99 -2.19 9.48
N ARG A 351 20.43 -1.12 10.13
CA ARG A 351 21.14 -1.18 11.42
C ARG A 351 20.09 -1.11 12.51
N LEU A 352 20.00 -2.17 13.31
CA LEU A 352 19.04 -2.29 14.40
C LEU A 352 19.76 -2.05 15.73
N SER A 353 19.26 -1.09 16.52
CA SER A 353 19.68 -0.88 17.90
C SER A 353 18.49 -1.21 18.81
N PRO A 354 18.38 -2.46 19.29
CA PRO A 354 17.28 -2.88 20.15
C PRO A 354 17.26 -2.09 21.45
N GLY A 355 16.06 -1.88 22.00
CA GLY A 355 15.92 -1.21 23.30
C GLY A 355 16.80 -1.86 24.36
N SER A 356 16.69 -3.18 24.53
CA SER A 356 17.40 -3.97 25.53
C SER A 356 18.94 -3.88 25.52
N GLN A 357 19.53 -3.38 24.43
CA GLN A 357 20.99 -3.25 24.26
C GLN A 357 21.45 -1.78 24.07
N SER A 358 20.54 -0.81 24.17
CA SER A 358 20.86 0.62 24.04
C SER A 358 20.95 1.31 25.41
N ASP A 359 21.52 2.52 25.45
CA ASP A 359 21.52 3.38 26.66
C ASP A 359 20.08 3.73 27.13
N HIS A 360 19.06 3.44 26.32
CA HIS A 360 17.65 3.69 26.59
C HIS A 360 16.81 2.42 26.36
N PRO A 361 16.66 1.54 27.38
CA PRO A 361 16.00 0.23 27.24
C PRO A 361 14.58 0.26 26.67
N ASP A 362 13.92 1.41 26.78
CA ASP A 362 12.53 1.64 26.37
C ASP A 362 12.38 2.22 24.95
N ARG A 363 13.45 2.22 24.13
CA ARG A 363 13.42 2.78 22.77
C ARG A 363 14.13 1.90 21.76
N ALA A 364 13.54 1.70 20.58
CA ALA A 364 14.21 1.13 19.43
C ALA A 364 14.68 2.24 18.49
N VAL A 365 15.93 2.12 18.02
CA VAL A 365 16.50 3.02 17.00
C VAL A 365 16.87 2.20 15.76
N VAL A 366 16.45 2.68 14.60
CA VAL A 366 16.69 2.04 13.30
C VAL A 366 17.29 3.05 12.32
N ALA A 367 18.31 2.62 11.59
CA ALA A 367 18.95 3.40 10.54
C ALA A 367 19.22 2.52 9.31
N ASP A 368 19.54 3.13 8.18
CA ASP A 368 20.07 2.41 7.02
C ASP A 368 21.48 1.90 7.34
N ALA A 369 21.71 0.59 7.26
CA ALA A 369 23.06 0.02 7.17
C ALA A 369 23.56 0.09 5.72
N THR A 370 22.65 -0.21 4.78
CA THR A 370 22.77 0.09 3.36
C THR A 370 21.46 0.72 2.90
N PRO A 371 21.48 1.75 2.04
CA PRO A 371 20.23 2.31 1.50
C PRO A 371 19.60 1.34 0.48
N PRO A 372 18.30 1.45 0.19
CA PRO A 372 17.64 0.63 -0.83
C PRO A 372 18.29 0.80 -2.20
N ARG A 373 18.58 -0.34 -2.85
CA ARG A 373 19.12 -0.39 -4.22
C ARG A 373 18.70 -1.67 -4.92
N VAL A 374 18.93 -1.71 -6.23
CA VAL A 374 18.76 -2.92 -7.04
C VAL A 374 19.87 -3.92 -6.72
N ASP A 375 19.49 -5.16 -6.44
CA ASP A 375 20.38 -6.31 -6.25
C ASP A 375 20.94 -6.78 -7.60
N GLY A 376 22.05 -6.19 -8.02
CA GLY A 376 22.74 -6.56 -9.27
C GLY A 376 23.27 -8.00 -9.24
N ASP A 377 23.60 -8.53 -8.07
CA ASP A 377 24.19 -9.86 -7.93
C ASP A 377 23.11 -10.94 -8.09
N ALA A 378 21.88 -10.67 -7.66
CA ALA A 378 20.73 -11.52 -7.98
C ALA A 378 20.42 -11.56 -9.48
N VAL A 379 20.55 -10.43 -10.18
CA VAL A 379 20.37 -10.36 -11.64
C VAL A 379 21.44 -11.19 -12.33
N GLU A 380 22.71 -11.02 -11.95
CA GLU A 380 23.84 -11.77 -12.51
C GLU A 380 23.67 -13.27 -12.33
N ARG A 381 23.37 -13.74 -11.10
CA ARG A 381 23.11 -15.16 -10.81
C ARG A 381 22.00 -15.75 -11.67
N TRP A 382 20.90 -15.03 -11.87
CA TRP A 382 19.80 -15.52 -12.70
C TRP A 382 20.24 -15.76 -14.15
N TRP A 383 21.03 -14.84 -14.72
CA TRP A 383 21.55 -14.98 -16.08
C TRP A 383 22.54 -16.15 -16.20
N GLU A 384 23.37 -16.37 -15.20
CA GLU A 384 24.28 -17.53 -15.13
C GLU A 384 23.52 -18.86 -15.06
N GLU A 385 22.51 -18.94 -14.20
CA GLU A 385 21.69 -20.14 -14.00
C GLU A 385 20.90 -20.51 -15.26
N ARG A 386 20.35 -19.53 -15.98
CA ARG A 386 19.50 -19.77 -17.16
C ARG A 386 20.28 -20.16 -18.41
N ARG A 387 21.59 -19.90 -18.47
CA ARG A 387 22.45 -20.15 -19.65
C ARG A 387 21.86 -19.64 -20.99
N TRP A 388 21.03 -18.61 -20.92
CA TRP A 388 20.30 -18.07 -22.08
C TRP A 388 21.14 -17.10 -22.94
N GLN A 389 22.37 -16.84 -22.51
CA GLN A 389 23.38 -16.13 -23.25
C GLN A 389 24.66 -16.98 -23.18
N SER A 390 25.48 -16.89 -24.23
CA SER A 390 26.88 -17.30 -24.26
C SER A 390 27.54 -16.85 -22.96
N ALA A 391 28.43 -17.70 -22.41
CA ALA A 391 28.82 -17.73 -21.00
C ALA A 391 28.96 -16.36 -20.31
N VAL A 392 29.44 -15.32 -21.01
CA VAL A 392 29.23 -13.91 -20.63
C VAL A 392 29.26 -13.04 -21.92
N PRO A 393 28.22 -12.27 -22.30
CA PRO A 393 28.42 -11.18 -23.26
C PRO A 393 29.43 -10.22 -22.63
N SER A 394 30.49 -9.88 -23.36
CA SER A 394 31.58 -9.02 -22.86
C SER A 394 31.12 -7.71 -22.20
N LEU A 395 29.92 -7.22 -22.54
CA LEU A 395 29.33 -5.99 -22.04
C LEU A 395 28.40 -6.17 -20.83
N ARG A 396 28.16 -7.40 -20.33
CA ARG A 396 27.22 -7.62 -19.22
C ARG A 396 27.61 -6.84 -17.95
N PRO A 397 28.87 -6.86 -17.46
CA PRO A 397 29.26 -6.07 -16.29
C PRO A 397 29.00 -4.57 -16.47
N LEU A 398 29.26 -4.05 -17.67
CA LEU A 398 28.98 -2.65 -18.02
C LEU A 398 27.49 -2.30 -17.92
N PHE A 399 26.62 -3.17 -18.43
CA PHE A 399 25.17 -2.93 -18.36
C PHE A 399 24.60 -3.15 -16.97
N LEU A 400 25.14 -4.09 -16.18
CA LEU A 400 24.79 -4.21 -14.76
C LEU A 400 25.19 -2.95 -14.00
N GLU A 401 26.35 -2.36 -14.31
CA GLU A 401 26.74 -1.08 -13.71
C GLU A 401 25.86 0.08 -14.16
N ALA A 402 25.48 0.12 -15.45
CA ALA A 402 24.48 1.07 -15.94
C ALA A 402 23.13 0.92 -15.22
N CYS A 403 22.72 -0.32 -14.90
CA CYS A 403 21.52 -0.59 -14.12
C CYS A 403 21.65 -0.08 -12.67
N ARG A 404 22.77 -0.34 -12.00
CA ARG A 404 23.06 0.17 -10.64
C ARG A 404 23.10 1.71 -10.61
N ARG A 405 23.55 2.32 -11.70
CA ARG A 405 23.58 3.77 -11.87
C ARG A 405 22.19 4.36 -12.04
N PHE A 406 21.49 3.91 -13.08
CA PHE A 406 20.31 4.59 -13.60
C PHE A 406 18.99 4.02 -13.10
N ILE A 407 18.97 2.86 -12.43
CA ILE A 407 17.74 2.28 -11.90
C ILE A 407 17.78 2.25 -10.37
N GLY A 408 16.82 2.94 -9.75
CA GLY A 408 16.66 2.99 -8.30
C GLY A 408 15.85 1.83 -7.75
N ALA A 409 14.81 1.39 -8.47
CA ALA A 409 13.92 0.33 -8.02
C ALA A 409 13.17 -0.35 -9.19
N VAL A 410 12.81 -1.61 -8.98
CA VAL A 410 11.77 -2.32 -9.74
C VAL A 410 10.61 -2.57 -8.79
N ARG A 411 9.45 -1.96 -9.06
CA ARG A 411 8.26 -1.99 -8.19
C ARG A 411 7.11 -2.73 -8.87
N LEU A 412 6.48 -3.63 -8.14
CA LEU A 412 5.30 -4.37 -8.60
C LEU A 412 4.05 -3.80 -7.90
N ILE A 413 3.05 -3.38 -8.69
CA ILE A 413 1.73 -2.96 -8.16
C ILE A 413 0.91 -4.18 -7.73
N ASP A 414 0.99 -5.28 -8.47
CA ASP A 414 0.36 -6.56 -8.14
C ASP A 414 1.40 -7.70 -8.13
N PRO A 415 2.16 -7.86 -7.03
CA PRO A 415 3.16 -8.92 -6.91
C PRO A 415 2.55 -10.33 -7.06
N ALA A 416 1.35 -10.55 -6.54
CA ALA A 416 0.69 -11.85 -6.58
C ALA A 416 0.24 -12.23 -7.99
N GLY A 417 -0.33 -11.26 -8.73
CA GLY A 417 -0.70 -11.44 -10.13
C GLY A 417 0.52 -11.75 -11.01
N LEU A 418 1.63 -11.03 -10.82
CA LEU A 418 2.87 -11.33 -11.55
C LEU A 418 3.49 -12.68 -11.16
N GLN A 419 3.47 -13.04 -9.88
CA GLN A 419 3.94 -14.36 -9.44
C GLN A 419 3.12 -15.49 -10.07
N ALA A 420 1.81 -15.31 -10.26
CA ALA A 420 0.96 -16.27 -10.95
C ALA A 420 1.32 -16.45 -12.44
N LEU A 421 2.09 -15.52 -13.02
CA LEU A 421 2.62 -15.58 -14.38
C LEU A 421 4.06 -16.07 -14.46
N ALA A 422 4.71 -16.39 -13.33
CA ALA A 422 6.13 -16.72 -13.31
C ALA A 422 6.48 -17.82 -14.32
N GLY A 423 7.45 -17.53 -15.19
CA GLY A 423 7.90 -18.47 -16.23
C GLY A 423 7.02 -18.51 -17.49
N ARG A 424 5.90 -17.79 -17.53
CA ARG A 424 5.13 -17.55 -18.75
C ARG A 424 5.62 -16.26 -19.43
N PRO A 425 5.68 -16.22 -20.77
CA PRO A 425 5.89 -14.95 -21.47
C PRO A 425 4.80 -13.94 -21.17
N VAL A 426 5.17 -12.67 -21.20
CA VAL A 426 4.26 -11.53 -21.13
C VAL A 426 4.59 -10.51 -22.22
N ILE A 427 3.62 -9.68 -22.58
CA ILE A 427 3.82 -8.50 -23.41
C ILE A 427 3.86 -7.28 -22.48
N LEU A 428 5.05 -6.73 -22.26
CA LEU A 428 5.25 -5.45 -21.59
C LEU A 428 4.93 -4.30 -22.54
N VAL A 429 3.90 -3.53 -22.21
CA VAL A 429 3.56 -2.28 -22.89
C VAL A 429 4.03 -1.12 -22.04
N ALA A 430 4.78 -0.17 -22.61
CA ALA A 430 5.43 0.87 -21.83
C ALA A 430 5.38 2.28 -22.45
N ASN A 431 5.47 3.29 -21.57
CA ASN A 431 5.90 4.64 -21.94
C ASN A 431 7.41 4.63 -22.31
N HIS A 432 7.94 5.75 -22.78
CA HIS A 432 9.35 5.87 -23.13
C HIS A 432 9.88 7.27 -22.79
N GLN A 433 10.70 7.42 -21.76
CA GLN A 433 11.23 8.75 -21.37
C GLN A 433 12.61 8.98 -22.00
N VAL A 434 13.53 8.02 -21.88
CA VAL A 434 14.93 8.16 -22.31
C VAL A 434 15.42 6.94 -23.09
N ALA A 435 16.47 7.08 -23.90
CA ALA A 435 16.88 6.04 -24.83
C ALA A 435 17.39 4.74 -24.16
N VAL A 436 18.08 4.85 -23.02
CA VAL A 436 18.73 3.71 -22.37
C VAL A 436 17.74 2.66 -21.80
N GLU A 437 16.47 3.03 -21.61
CA GLU A 437 15.41 2.23 -20.96
C GLU A 437 15.27 0.81 -21.51
N SER A 438 15.19 0.69 -22.84
CA SER A 438 15.03 -0.58 -23.55
C SER A 438 16.12 -1.59 -23.20
N VAL A 439 17.36 -1.11 -23.03
CA VAL A 439 18.51 -1.96 -22.74
C VAL A 439 18.55 -2.34 -21.26
N LEU A 440 18.35 -1.38 -20.37
CA LEU A 440 18.36 -1.65 -18.91
C LEU A 440 17.21 -2.58 -18.50
N ALA A 441 16.02 -2.37 -19.06
CA ALA A 441 14.88 -3.26 -18.84
C ALA A 441 15.17 -4.68 -19.34
N GLY A 442 15.82 -4.81 -20.50
CA GLY A 442 16.26 -6.10 -21.05
C GLY A 442 17.21 -6.89 -20.15
N ILE A 443 17.98 -6.20 -19.30
CA ILE A 443 18.90 -6.83 -18.34
C ILE A 443 18.22 -7.12 -16.99
N LEU A 444 17.42 -6.18 -16.48
CA LEU A 444 16.85 -6.24 -15.13
C LEU A 444 15.53 -6.99 -15.00
N LEU A 445 14.66 -6.91 -16.01
CA LEU A 445 13.32 -7.49 -15.90
C LEU A 445 13.27 -9.02 -16.07
N PRO A 446 14.18 -9.70 -16.81
CA PRO A 446 14.09 -11.15 -16.94
C PRO A 446 14.11 -11.96 -15.63
N PRO A 447 14.94 -11.63 -14.62
CA PRO A 447 14.83 -12.24 -13.30
C PRO A 447 13.47 -12.04 -12.62
N VAL A 448 12.82 -10.90 -12.85
CA VAL A 448 11.50 -10.56 -12.28
C VAL A 448 10.38 -11.33 -12.98
N LEU A 449 10.43 -11.43 -14.31
CA LEU A 449 9.43 -12.13 -15.14
C LEU A 449 9.62 -13.65 -15.12
N GLY A 450 10.83 -14.12 -14.81
CA GLY A 450 11.22 -15.50 -14.95
C GLY A 450 11.36 -15.95 -16.40
N THR A 451 11.33 -15.03 -17.37
CA THR A 451 11.55 -15.29 -18.80
C THR A 451 12.47 -14.22 -19.41
N PRO A 452 13.32 -14.57 -20.39
CA PRO A 452 14.11 -13.61 -21.16
C PRO A 452 13.22 -12.55 -21.81
N LEU A 453 13.75 -11.34 -22.02
CA LEU A 453 13.01 -10.22 -22.59
C LEU A 453 13.57 -9.84 -23.96
N LEU A 454 12.69 -9.75 -24.95
CA LEU A 454 12.97 -9.25 -26.28
C LEU A 454 12.40 -7.84 -26.44
N THR A 455 13.24 -6.87 -26.79
CA THR A 455 12.78 -5.49 -26.98
C THR A 455 12.51 -5.19 -28.46
N LEU A 456 11.37 -4.57 -28.76
CA LEU A 456 11.04 -4.10 -30.10
C LEU A 456 11.45 -2.63 -30.28
N ALA A 457 12.37 -2.39 -31.21
CA ALA A 457 12.83 -1.07 -31.56
C ALA A 457 12.51 -0.72 -33.02
N LYS A 458 12.48 0.57 -33.32
CA LYS A 458 12.42 1.08 -34.69
C LYS A 458 13.73 0.79 -35.41
N GLN A 459 13.68 0.44 -36.69
CA GLN A 459 14.90 0.17 -37.46
C GLN A 459 15.86 1.36 -37.51
N GLU A 460 15.36 2.58 -37.44
CA GLU A 460 16.17 3.79 -37.32
C GLU A 460 17.08 3.80 -36.08
N HIS A 461 16.85 2.90 -35.10
CA HIS A 461 17.71 2.71 -33.93
C HIS A 461 18.82 1.67 -34.12
N GLN A 462 18.87 0.96 -35.26
CA GLN A 462 19.90 -0.04 -35.53
C GLN A 462 21.29 0.58 -35.57
N ASP A 463 21.41 1.76 -36.20
CA ASP A 463 22.69 2.44 -36.42
C ASP A 463 23.01 3.50 -35.33
N THR A 464 22.13 3.69 -34.34
CA THR A 464 22.40 4.57 -33.20
C THR A 464 23.41 3.93 -32.24
N TRP A 465 23.92 4.72 -31.28
CA TRP A 465 24.84 4.20 -30.27
C TRP A 465 24.21 3.05 -29.47
N VAL A 466 22.91 3.12 -29.17
CA VAL A 466 22.15 2.08 -28.45
C VAL A 466 22.11 0.80 -29.26
N GLY A 467 21.76 0.87 -30.55
CA GLY A 467 21.68 -0.31 -31.41
C GLY A 467 23.03 -1.00 -31.57
N ARG A 468 24.09 -0.21 -31.77
CA ARG A 468 25.46 -0.74 -31.88
C ARG A 468 25.96 -1.36 -30.58
N LEU A 469 25.78 -0.70 -29.44
CA LEU A 469 26.22 -1.23 -28.15
C LEU A 469 25.39 -2.46 -27.72
N ALA A 470 24.06 -2.41 -27.90
CA ALA A 470 23.18 -3.51 -27.56
C ALA A 470 23.38 -4.73 -28.47
N SER A 471 23.93 -4.57 -29.69
CA SER A 471 24.30 -5.71 -30.53
C SER A 471 25.30 -6.65 -29.86
N GLY A 472 26.15 -6.13 -28.97
CA GLY A 472 27.07 -6.92 -28.15
C GLY A 472 26.39 -7.79 -27.09
N LEU A 473 25.08 -7.62 -26.86
CA LEU A 473 24.25 -8.50 -26.04
C LEU A 473 23.61 -9.65 -26.84
N ASN A 474 23.72 -9.64 -28.17
CA ASN A 474 23.11 -10.67 -29.01
C ASN A 474 23.82 -12.01 -28.82
N ASP A 475 23.02 -13.07 -28.75
CA ASP A 475 23.52 -14.43 -28.65
C ASP A 475 23.19 -15.22 -29.93
N PRO A 476 24.17 -15.85 -30.61
CA PRO A 476 23.91 -16.62 -31.83
C PRO A 476 23.00 -17.85 -31.63
N SER A 477 22.96 -18.42 -30.42
CA SER A 477 22.19 -19.63 -30.11
C SER A 477 20.74 -19.30 -29.73
N HIS A 478 20.52 -18.11 -29.18
CA HIS A 478 19.20 -17.71 -28.68
C HIS A 478 18.54 -16.62 -29.53
N GLY A 479 19.29 -15.88 -30.34
CA GLY A 479 18.79 -14.76 -31.16
C GLY A 479 18.98 -13.39 -30.49
N PRO A 480 18.64 -12.29 -31.18
CA PRO A 480 19.01 -10.94 -30.78
C PRO A 480 18.30 -10.47 -29.50
N ALA A 481 18.91 -9.54 -28.76
CA ALA A 481 18.31 -8.88 -27.60
C ALA A 481 17.29 -7.80 -28.01
N ILE A 482 17.51 -7.15 -29.15
CA ILE A 482 16.62 -6.14 -29.74
C ILE A 482 16.25 -6.58 -31.17
N VAL A 483 14.96 -6.58 -31.49
CA VAL A 483 14.46 -6.76 -32.86
C VAL A 483 14.05 -5.42 -33.42
N PHE A 484 14.60 -5.09 -34.59
CA PHE A 484 14.37 -3.85 -35.30
C PHE A 484 13.25 -4.02 -36.33
N VAL A 485 12.19 -3.21 -36.23
CA VAL A 485 11.00 -3.32 -37.10
C VAL A 485 10.89 -2.12 -38.05
N GLU A 486 10.81 -2.42 -39.35
CA GLU A 486 10.52 -1.45 -40.42
C GLU A 486 9.01 -1.21 -40.55
N ARG A 487 8.51 -0.09 -40.02
CA ARG A 487 7.08 0.26 -40.13
C ARG A 487 6.63 0.65 -41.54
N ARG A 488 7.56 1.06 -42.42
CA ARG A 488 7.25 1.52 -43.78
C ARG A 488 6.97 0.38 -44.76
N LEU A 489 7.34 -0.85 -44.42
CA LEU A 489 7.11 -2.04 -45.24
C LEU A 489 6.18 -3.01 -44.48
N GLN A 490 4.89 -2.92 -44.77
CA GLN A 490 3.83 -3.70 -44.11
C GLN A 490 4.11 -5.20 -44.04
N ARG A 491 4.71 -5.77 -45.10
CA ARG A 491 5.08 -7.20 -45.15
C ARG A 491 6.15 -7.58 -44.13
N ARG A 492 7.21 -6.77 -43.97
CA ARG A 492 8.30 -7.03 -42.99
C ARG A 492 7.83 -6.84 -41.56
N MET A 493 6.91 -5.92 -41.33
CA MET A 493 6.24 -5.76 -40.03
C MET A 493 5.41 -7.01 -39.67
N LEU A 494 4.64 -7.56 -40.62
CA LEU A 494 3.85 -8.77 -40.41
C LEU A 494 4.72 -10.01 -40.21
N GLU A 495 5.82 -10.16 -40.95
CA GLU A 495 6.80 -11.24 -40.78
C GLU A 495 7.45 -11.19 -39.38
N GLY A 496 7.93 -10.01 -38.95
CA GLY A 496 8.51 -9.85 -37.60
C GLY A 496 7.51 -10.06 -36.47
N LEU A 497 6.23 -9.72 -36.67
CA LEU A 497 5.18 -10.01 -35.69
C LEU A 497 4.78 -11.49 -35.65
N ALA A 498 4.84 -12.20 -36.77
CA ALA A 498 4.61 -13.64 -36.80
C ALA A 498 5.71 -14.42 -36.06
N GLU A 499 6.97 -14.02 -36.23
CA GLU A 499 8.10 -14.57 -35.47
C GLU A 499 7.96 -14.29 -33.97
N LEU A 500 7.54 -13.08 -33.61
CA LEU A 500 7.27 -12.69 -32.24
C LEU A 500 6.13 -13.51 -31.62
N ALA A 501 5.03 -13.68 -32.35
CA ALA A 501 3.89 -14.49 -31.95
C ALA A 501 4.31 -15.94 -31.71
N GLU A 502 5.17 -16.48 -32.56
CA GLU A 502 5.70 -17.83 -32.38
C GLU A 502 6.60 -17.94 -31.15
N ALA A 503 7.51 -16.99 -30.93
CA ALA A 503 8.36 -16.95 -29.73
C ALA A 503 7.53 -16.85 -28.43
N LEU A 504 6.45 -16.08 -28.45
CA LEU A 504 5.47 -15.98 -27.35
C LEU A 504 4.74 -17.31 -27.12
N ARG A 505 4.19 -17.93 -28.19
CA ARG A 505 3.48 -19.22 -28.10
C ARG A 505 4.37 -20.36 -27.62
N GLN A 506 5.63 -20.37 -28.03
CA GLN A 506 6.61 -21.38 -27.62
C GLN A 506 7.14 -21.16 -26.20
N GLY A 507 6.70 -20.13 -25.49
CA GLY A 507 7.13 -19.89 -24.11
C GLY A 507 8.54 -19.31 -24.00
N GLN A 508 9.16 -18.90 -25.09
CA GLN A 508 10.61 -18.67 -25.13
C GLN A 508 11.01 -17.32 -24.54
N ARG A 509 10.24 -16.25 -24.81
CA ARG A 509 10.63 -14.87 -24.47
C ARG A 509 9.42 -14.00 -24.21
N SER A 510 9.50 -13.14 -23.20
CA SER A 510 8.63 -11.98 -23.06
C SER A 510 9.01 -10.89 -24.05
N VAL A 511 8.10 -9.95 -24.29
CA VAL A 511 8.28 -8.85 -25.25
C VAL A 511 8.14 -7.51 -24.56
N LEU A 512 9.01 -6.55 -24.85
CA LEU A 512 8.87 -5.15 -24.46
C LEU A 512 8.59 -4.28 -25.69
N VAL A 513 7.52 -3.48 -25.59
CA VAL A 513 7.19 -2.45 -26.57
C VAL A 513 6.94 -1.09 -25.91
N HIS A 514 7.63 -0.08 -26.42
CA HIS A 514 7.30 1.32 -26.20
C HIS A 514 6.17 1.74 -27.14
N VAL A 515 4.94 1.87 -26.62
CA VAL A 515 3.72 1.82 -27.46
C VAL A 515 3.50 3.02 -28.38
N GLU A 516 3.95 4.21 -27.97
CA GLU A 516 3.89 5.43 -28.82
C GLU A 516 4.99 5.41 -29.90
N GLY A 517 6.04 4.60 -29.72
CA GLY A 517 7.19 4.53 -30.61
C GLY A 517 8.02 5.81 -30.68
N THR A 518 7.80 6.79 -29.81
CA THR A 518 8.65 7.98 -29.65
C THR A 518 8.98 8.16 -28.18
N ARG A 519 10.15 8.71 -27.88
CA ARG A 519 10.48 9.20 -26.54
C ARG A 519 9.65 10.45 -26.24
N ALA A 520 9.23 10.54 -24.98
CA ALA A 520 8.57 11.70 -24.38
C ALA A 520 9.52 12.89 -24.28
N LEU A 521 8.94 14.08 -24.10
CA LEU A 521 9.67 15.32 -23.83
C LEU A 521 9.42 15.85 -22.42
N ARG A 522 8.59 15.18 -21.62
CA ARG A 522 8.32 15.56 -20.23
C ARG A 522 8.00 14.34 -19.37
N GLY A 523 8.34 14.44 -18.09
CA GLY A 523 7.85 13.51 -17.06
C GLY A 523 6.33 13.60 -16.94
N ARG A 524 5.69 12.55 -16.41
CA ARG A 524 4.22 12.46 -16.27
C ARG A 524 3.44 12.64 -17.57
N GLN A 525 4.09 12.49 -18.73
CA GLN A 525 3.38 12.45 -19.99
C GLN A 525 2.47 11.21 -20.01
N ALA A 526 1.18 11.44 -20.27
CA ALA A 526 0.20 10.39 -20.49
C ALA A 526 0.50 9.68 -21.81
N VAL A 527 0.30 8.36 -21.84
CA VAL A 527 0.36 7.57 -23.07
C VAL A 527 -1.01 7.63 -23.73
N GLU A 528 -1.14 8.37 -24.82
CA GLU A 528 -2.45 8.63 -25.44
C GLU A 528 -2.76 7.67 -26.60
N THR A 529 -1.71 7.09 -27.20
CA THR A 529 -1.86 6.28 -28.41
C THR A 529 -1.10 4.97 -28.36
N MET A 530 -1.71 3.91 -28.90
CA MET A 530 -1.06 2.62 -29.13
C MET A 530 -1.70 1.90 -30.33
N SER A 531 -0.95 1.02 -30.96
CA SER A 531 -1.48 0.12 -31.99
C SER A 531 -2.36 -0.97 -31.35
N GLY A 532 -3.51 -1.29 -31.95
CA GLY A 532 -4.37 -2.40 -31.53
C GLY A 532 -3.72 -3.78 -31.70
N ILE A 533 -2.67 -3.86 -32.51
CA ILE A 533 -1.96 -5.10 -32.83
C ILE A 533 -1.41 -5.83 -31.60
N TRP A 534 -1.13 -5.11 -30.51
CA TRP A 534 -0.66 -5.71 -29.26
C TRP A 534 -1.77 -6.45 -28.52
N ALA A 535 -3.00 -5.95 -28.59
CA ALA A 535 -4.16 -6.63 -28.06
C ALA A 535 -4.47 -7.87 -28.91
N ASP A 536 -4.39 -7.76 -30.24
CA ASP A 536 -4.60 -8.90 -31.14
C ASP A 536 -3.54 -9.97 -30.91
N LEU A 537 -2.26 -9.59 -30.85
CA LEU A 537 -1.15 -10.51 -30.55
C LEU A 537 -1.35 -11.22 -29.21
N ALA A 538 -1.67 -10.47 -28.15
CA ALA A 538 -1.94 -11.04 -26.83
C ALA A 538 -3.06 -12.10 -26.86
N MET A 539 -4.12 -11.81 -27.62
CA MET A 539 -5.24 -12.74 -27.78
C MET A 539 -4.86 -13.99 -28.60
N ASP A 540 -4.14 -13.80 -29.70
CA ASP A 540 -3.74 -14.89 -30.62
C ASP A 540 -2.70 -15.83 -29.99
N SER A 541 -1.86 -15.33 -29.10
CA SER A 541 -0.84 -16.11 -28.39
C SER A 541 -1.20 -16.45 -26.94
N ASP A 542 -2.43 -16.18 -26.49
CA ASP A 542 -2.89 -16.30 -25.10
C ASP A 542 -1.86 -15.78 -24.07
N THR A 543 -1.30 -14.61 -24.38
CA THR A 543 -0.20 -14.01 -23.63
C THR A 543 -0.69 -12.79 -22.85
N PRO A 544 -0.52 -12.76 -21.52
CA PRO A 544 -0.91 -11.60 -20.71
C PRO A 544 -0.16 -10.33 -21.11
N ILE A 545 -0.85 -9.19 -21.07
CA ILE A 545 -0.26 -7.87 -21.19
C ILE A 545 0.05 -7.34 -19.79
N VAL A 546 1.26 -6.82 -19.58
CA VAL A 546 1.66 -6.19 -18.32
C VAL A 546 2.03 -4.73 -18.62
N PRO A 547 1.30 -3.75 -18.07
CA PRO A 547 1.70 -2.35 -18.15
C PRO A 547 3.03 -2.13 -17.43
N LEU A 548 3.96 -1.43 -18.06
CA LEU A 548 5.23 -1.01 -17.48
C LEU A 548 5.36 0.51 -17.60
N ARG A 549 5.70 1.17 -16.50
CA ARG A 549 6.01 2.60 -16.51
C ARG A 549 7.45 2.84 -16.07
N PHE A 550 8.19 3.57 -16.91
CA PHE A 550 9.45 4.22 -16.55
C PHE A 550 9.12 5.56 -15.90
N CYS A 551 9.62 5.76 -14.68
CA CYS A 551 9.34 6.93 -13.85
C CYS A 551 10.64 7.67 -13.51
N GLY A 552 10.60 9.00 -13.41
CA GLY A 552 11.73 9.81 -12.94
C GLY A 552 12.85 10.08 -13.94
N GLY A 553 12.66 9.76 -15.22
CA GLY A 553 13.66 9.99 -16.26
C GLY A 553 13.66 11.41 -16.82
N LEU A 554 12.55 12.15 -16.68
CA LEU A 554 12.38 13.50 -17.23
C LEU A 554 11.65 14.41 -16.22
N PRO A 555 11.97 15.71 -16.16
CA PRO A 555 11.24 16.67 -15.33
C PRO A 555 9.82 16.87 -15.83
N ALA A 556 8.86 17.13 -14.93
CA ALA A 556 7.47 17.39 -15.34
C ALA A 556 7.34 18.68 -16.18
N ALA A 557 8.23 19.65 -15.96
CA ALA A 557 8.33 20.87 -16.76
C ALA A 557 8.72 20.62 -18.23
N GLY A 558 9.31 19.44 -18.51
CA GLY A 558 9.77 19.06 -19.83
C GLY A 558 11.21 19.46 -20.15
N VAL A 559 11.66 19.00 -21.31
CA VAL A 559 12.97 19.24 -21.92
C VAL A 559 12.79 19.58 -23.39
N ASP A 560 13.73 20.34 -23.94
CA ASP A 560 13.66 20.78 -25.35
C ASP A 560 13.96 19.65 -26.34
N GLU A 561 14.80 18.69 -25.91
CA GLU A 561 15.29 17.60 -26.75
C GLU A 561 15.12 16.24 -26.07
N ARG A 562 15.00 15.19 -26.88
CA ARG A 562 14.90 13.81 -26.38
C ARG A 562 16.21 13.43 -25.71
N GLN A 563 16.11 12.85 -24.51
CA GLN A 563 17.27 12.50 -23.71
C GLN A 563 17.73 11.06 -23.97
N GLU A 564 19.04 10.85 -23.91
CA GLU A 564 19.66 9.53 -24.03
C GLU A 564 19.70 8.82 -22.68
N PHE A 565 19.99 9.56 -21.61
CA PHE A 565 20.04 9.12 -20.22
C PHE A 565 18.99 9.85 -19.37
N PRO A 566 18.65 9.35 -18.17
CA PRO A 566 17.81 10.08 -17.22
C PRO A 566 18.33 11.50 -16.98
N TRP A 567 17.42 12.46 -16.87
CA TRP A 567 17.76 13.85 -16.64
C TRP A 567 18.68 14.03 -15.42
N GLY A 568 19.79 14.75 -15.61
CA GLY A 568 20.81 14.93 -14.57
C GLY A 568 21.49 13.63 -14.14
N PHE A 569 21.51 12.60 -15.01
CA PHE A 569 22.02 11.25 -14.73
C PHE A 569 21.39 10.57 -13.51
N GLY A 570 20.13 10.94 -13.23
CA GLY A 570 19.38 10.42 -12.10
C GLY A 570 18.97 8.96 -12.22
N ARG A 571 18.22 8.51 -11.21
CA ARG A 571 17.66 7.16 -11.14
C ARG A 571 16.19 7.12 -11.54
N GLN A 572 15.86 6.18 -12.42
CA GLN A 572 14.49 5.83 -12.77
C GLN A 572 13.95 4.68 -11.90
N SER A 573 12.63 4.63 -11.77
CA SER A 573 11.92 3.46 -11.23
C SER A 573 11.17 2.75 -12.35
N LEU A 574 11.25 1.42 -12.39
CA LEU A 574 10.46 0.59 -13.30
C LEU A 574 9.25 0.05 -12.54
N VAL A 575 8.05 0.50 -12.89
CA VAL A 575 6.81 0.14 -12.20
C VAL A 575 5.98 -0.79 -13.08
N LEU A 576 5.78 -2.03 -12.64
CA LEU A 576 4.95 -3.02 -13.33
C LEU A 576 3.54 -3.01 -12.73
N GLY A 577 2.55 -2.82 -13.59
CA GLY A 577 1.13 -2.82 -13.25
C GLY A 577 0.54 -4.22 -13.11
N ARG A 578 -0.77 -4.25 -12.86
CA ARG A 578 -1.56 -5.49 -12.81
C ARG A 578 -1.55 -6.16 -14.19
N PRO A 579 -1.29 -7.48 -14.28
CA PRO A 579 -1.41 -8.18 -15.55
C PRO A 579 -2.86 -8.22 -16.07
N LEU A 580 -3.02 -7.97 -17.36
CA LEU A 580 -4.26 -8.12 -18.13
C LEU A 580 -4.23 -9.45 -18.86
N VAL A 581 -5.09 -10.39 -18.46
CA VAL A 581 -5.17 -11.73 -19.07
C VAL A 581 -6.19 -11.77 -20.20
N SER A 582 -6.05 -12.72 -21.12
CA SER A 582 -6.95 -12.90 -22.27
C SER A 582 -8.42 -13.00 -21.86
N ALA A 583 -8.73 -13.64 -20.72
CA ALA A 583 -10.10 -13.75 -20.21
C ALA A 583 -10.74 -12.39 -19.81
N GLU A 584 -9.94 -11.39 -19.45
CA GLU A 584 -10.41 -10.02 -19.18
C GLU A 584 -10.65 -9.24 -20.48
N LEU A 585 -9.81 -9.45 -21.49
CA LEU A 585 -9.86 -8.71 -22.75
C LEU A 585 -10.83 -9.31 -23.78
N ALA A 586 -11.00 -10.64 -23.80
CA ALA A 586 -11.82 -11.35 -24.77
C ALA A 586 -13.28 -10.86 -24.86
N PRO A 587 -13.97 -10.56 -23.74
CA PRO A 587 -15.36 -10.07 -23.79
C PRO A 587 -15.49 -8.66 -24.37
N LEU A 588 -14.40 -7.88 -24.40
CA LEU A 588 -14.40 -6.51 -24.85
C LEU A 588 -14.37 -6.42 -26.39
N PRO A 589 -15.11 -5.48 -27.01
CA PRO A 589 -14.90 -5.08 -28.39
C PRO A 589 -13.45 -4.62 -28.67
N LEU A 590 -13.01 -4.69 -29.93
CA LEU A 590 -11.62 -4.38 -30.31
C LEU A 590 -11.13 -3.00 -29.84
N ALA A 591 -11.97 -1.97 -30.02
CA ALA A 591 -11.65 -0.60 -29.56
C ALA A 591 -11.50 -0.52 -28.03
N ASP A 592 -12.34 -1.26 -27.30
CA ASP A 592 -12.39 -1.24 -25.84
C ASP A 592 -11.22 -2.02 -25.22
N ARG A 593 -10.71 -3.05 -25.90
CA ARG A 593 -9.46 -3.74 -25.50
C ARG A 593 -8.28 -2.77 -25.46
N ARG A 594 -8.13 -1.96 -26.51
CA ARG A 594 -7.09 -0.93 -26.57
C ARG A 594 -7.29 0.10 -25.45
N ALA A 595 -8.52 0.58 -25.26
CA ALA A 595 -8.83 1.54 -24.20
C ALA A 595 -8.46 1.00 -22.81
N ARG A 596 -8.79 -0.28 -22.54
CA ARG A 596 -8.46 -0.95 -21.27
C ARG A 596 -6.95 -1.01 -21.00
N ILE A 597 -6.15 -1.27 -22.03
CA ILE A 597 -4.68 -1.31 -21.89
C ILE A 597 -4.11 0.09 -21.62
N LEU A 598 -4.62 1.12 -22.31
CA LEU A 598 -4.23 2.51 -22.06
C LEU A 598 -4.64 2.97 -20.66
N GLU A 599 -5.82 2.58 -20.19
CA GLU A 599 -6.27 2.83 -18.82
C GLU A 599 -5.32 2.18 -17.81
N ALA A 600 -4.92 0.93 -18.04
CA ALA A 600 -3.97 0.24 -17.15
C ALA A 600 -2.57 0.91 -17.10
N LEU A 601 -2.14 1.57 -18.19
CA LEU A 601 -0.94 2.40 -18.19
C LEU A 601 -1.13 3.73 -17.45
N ALA A 602 -2.31 4.35 -17.59
CA ALA A 602 -2.67 5.58 -16.89
C ALA A 602 -2.78 5.37 -15.37
N GLU A 603 -3.24 4.19 -14.92
CA GLU A 603 -3.24 3.78 -13.50
C GLU A 603 -1.82 3.87 -12.87
N LEU A 604 -0.75 3.80 -13.67
CA LEU A 604 0.64 3.91 -13.20
C LEU A 604 1.19 5.34 -13.20
N GLU A 605 0.52 6.31 -13.83
CA GLU A 605 0.98 7.70 -13.92
C GLU A 605 1.30 8.35 -12.56
N PRO A 606 0.50 8.14 -11.48
CA PRO A 606 0.81 8.70 -10.17
C PRO A 606 2.13 8.21 -9.56
N CYS A 607 2.71 7.13 -10.07
CA CYS A 607 4.02 6.64 -9.63
C CYS A 607 5.19 7.45 -10.20
N ASP A 608 4.95 8.30 -11.20
CA ASP A 608 5.99 9.09 -11.86
C ASP A 608 6.36 10.32 -11.04
N HIS A 609 7.65 10.46 -10.77
CA HIS A 609 8.22 11.43 -9.84
C HIS A 609 9.22 12.34 -10.54
N GLU A 610 9.58 13.45 -9.90
CA GLU A 610 10.65 14.30 -10.42
C GLU A 610 12.00 13.53 -10.43
N PRO A 611 12.86 13.78 -11.44
CA PRO A 611 14.20 13.21 -11.48
C PRO A 611 15.02 13.62 -10.24
N ILE A 612 15.79 12.68 -9.71
CA ILE A 612 16.77 12.94 -8.66
C ILE A 612 18.13 13.09 -9.34
N ILE A 613 18.72 14.28 -9.31
CA ILE A 613 19.95 14.61 -10.04
C ILE A 613 21.19 13.99 -9.36
N ASP A 614 22.07 13.34 -10.13
CA ASP A 614 23.40 12.89 -9.71
C ASP A 614 24.47 13.90 -10.15
N ALA A 615 24.52 15.03 -9.46
CA ALA A 615 25.43 16.13 -9.79
C ALA A 615 26.92 15.73 -9.78
N PRO A 616 27.42 14.88 -8.85
CA PRO A 616 28.79 14.39 -8.91
C PRO A 616 29.10 13.61 -10.19
N PHE A 617 28.20 12.74 -10.64
CA PHE A 617 28.43 11.98 -11.88
C PHE A 617 28.31 12.85 -13.12
N ASP A 618 27.33 13.75 -13.16
CA ASP A 618 27.19 14.74 -14.25
C ASP A 618 28.48 15.57 -14.41
N ALA A 619 29.07 16.01 -13.30
CA ALA A 619 30.34 16.71 -13.30
C ALA A 619 31.49 15.85 -13.86
N ARG A 620 31.56 14.56 -13.51
CA ARG A 620 32.56 13.62 -14.06
C ARG A 620 32.36 13.39 -15.56
N VAL A 621 31.12 13.22 -16.03
CA VAL A 621 30.81 13.09 -17.46
C VAL A 621 31.25 14.35 -18.20
N THR A 622 30.89 15.53 -17.68
CA THR A 622 31.31 16.81 -18.25
C THR A 622 32.83 16.96 -18.31
N ALA A 623 33.54 16.56 -17.25
CA ALA A 623 35.00 16.58 -17.20
C ALA A 623 35.63 15.62 -18.22
N ALA A 624 35.10 14.39 -18.33
CA ALA A 624 35.55 13.40 -19.31
C ALA A 624 35.39 13.90 -20.76
N ARG A 625 34.23 14.50 -21.08
CA ARG A 625 33.97 15.12 -22.40
C ARG A 625 34.99 16.21 -22.72
N ARG A 626 35.28 17.10 -21.77
CA ARG A 626 36.26 18.19 -21.96
C ARG A 626 37.68 17.67 -22.09
N ARG A 627 38.08 16.69 -21.27
CA ARG A 627 39.44 16.16 -21.24
C ARG A 627 39.79 15.35 -22.49
N TRP A 628 38.84 14.57 -23.00
CA TRP A 628 39.11 13.59 -24.06
C TRP A 628 38.34 13.85 -25.35
N GLY A 629 37.56 14.94 -25.44
CA GLY A 629 36.80 15.29 -26.64
C GLY A 629 35.70 14.29 -26.98
N LEU A 630 35.15 13.59 -25.98
CA LEU A 630 34.13 12.57 -26.15
C LEU A 630 32.73 13.18 -26.29
N ASP A 631 31.87 12.49 -27.04
CA ASP A 631 30.43 12.72 -26.99
C ASP A 631 29.84 12.30 -25.63
N LEU A 632 28.55 12.55 -25.43
CA LEU A 632 27.89 12.31 -24.15
C LEU A 632 27.93 10.82 -23.79
N GLU A 633 27.62 9.98 -24.76
CA GLU A 633 27.43 8.54 -24.64
C GLU A 633 28.75 7.83 -24.35
N LYS A 634 29.80 8.13 -25.12
CA LYS A 634 31.14 7.56 -24.90
C LYS A 634 31.71 8.01 -23.56
N ALA A 635 31.51 9.27 -23.16
CA ALA A 635 31.95 9.74 -21.84
C ALA A 635 31.23 8.99 -20.71
N THR A 636 29.91 8.85 -20.79
CA THR A 636 29.11 8.12 -19.80
C THR A 636 29.53 6.65 -19.71
N TYR A 637 29.59 5.94 -20.83
CA TYR A 637 29.92 4.52 -20.84
C TYR A 637 31.39 4.23 -20.51
N LEU A 638 32.32 5.15 -20.77
CA LEU A 638 33.71 5.03 -20.29
C LEU A 638 33.78 5.06 -18.76
N LEU A 639 33.02 5.96 -18.13
CA LEU A 639 32.97 6.05 -16.67
C LEU A 639 32.31 4.80 -16.05
N LEU A 640 31.23 4.30 -16.66
CA LEU A 640 30.60 3.05 -16.25
C LEU A 640 31.51 1.84 -16.45
N GLN A 641 32.27 1.79 -17.55
CA GLN A 641 33.24 0.73 -17.79
C GLN A 641 34.35 0.73 -16.75
N ALA A 642 34.84 1.92 -16.39
CA ALA A 642 35.84 2.10 -15.36
C ALA A 642 35.35 1.64 -13.99
N GLU A 643 34.10 1.94 -13.65
CA GLU A 643 33.46 1.48 -12.41
C GLU A 643 33.28 -0.05 -12.42
N ALA A 644 32.75 -0.62 -13.50
CA ALA A 644 32.57 -2.06 -13.65
C ALA A 644 33.90 -2.84 -13.60
N SER A 645 34.99 -2.23 -14.08
CA SER A 645 36.32 -2.85 -14.13
C SER A 645 37.22 -2.49 -12.94
N GLY A 646 36.76 -1.65 -12.02
CA GLY A 646 37.53 -1.20 -10.85
C GLY A 646 38.79 -0.39 -11.20
N TRP A 647 38.74 0.44 -12.26
CA TRP A 647 39.89 1.26 -12.65
C TRP A 647 40.21 2.34 -11.61
N THR A 648 41.50 2.64 -11.43
CA THR A 648 41.96 3.73 -10.57
C THR A 648 41.52 5.09 -11.11
N LEU A 649 40.90 5.89 -10.25
CA LEU A 649 40.50 7.27 -10.57
C LEU A 649 41.58 8.26 -10.10
N ASP A 650 41.75 9.35 -10.85
CA ASP A 650 42.57 10.49 -10.46
C ASP A 650 41.82 11.44 -9.49
N GLU A 651 42.48 12.53 -9.09
CA GLU A 651 41.91 13.54 -8.19
C GLU A 651 40.63 14.21 -8.73
N SER A 652 40.41 14.15 -10.05
CA SER A 652 39.19 14.67 -10.70
C SER A 652 38.09 13.60 -10.82
N GLY A 653 38.31 12.40 -10.28
CA GLY A 653 37.37 11.28 -10.38
C GLY A 653 37.30 10.67 -11.78
N LEU A 654 38.30 10.91 -12.62
CA LEU A 654 38.41 10.36 -13.98
C LEU A 654 39.39 9.19 -13.99
N PRO A 655 39.19 8.15 -14.80
CA PRO A 655 40.10 7.01 -14.79
C PRO A 655 41.49 7.41 -15.30
N ALA A 656 42.51 7.19 -14.46
CA ALA A 656 43.85 7.77 -14.59
C ALA A 656 44.58 7.33 -15.88
N GLU A 657 44.34 6.09 -16.32
CA GLU A 657 45.02 5.46 -17.46
C GLU A 657 44.07 5.18 -18.65
N ALA A 658 42.82 5.66 -18.60
CA ALA A 658 41.76 5.31 -19.56
C ALA A 658 42.19 5.47 -21.04
N MET A 659 42.95 6.54 -21.30
CA MET A 659 43.39 6.94 -22.64
C MET A 659 44.91 6.77 -22.87
N ALA A 660 45.65 6.30 -21.86
CA ALA A 660 47.11 6.18 -21.89
C ALA A 660 47.61 4.80 -22.36
N ASN A 661 46.79 3.75 -22.24
CA ASN A 661 47.09 2.46 -22.85
C ASN A 661 47.10 2.63 -24.38
N THR A 662 48.30 2.48 -24.97
CA THR A 662 48.55 2.58 -26.40
C THR A 662 47.55 1.73 -27.18
N ARG A 663 47.11 2.25 -28.35
CA ARG A 663 46.19 1.60 -29.32
C ARG A 663 46.47 0.11 -29.59
N GLU A 664 47.67 -0.39 -29.29
CA GLU A 664 48.08 -1.80 -29.47
C GLU A 664 47.62 -2.73 -28.34
N HIS A 665 47.33 -2.24 -27.13
CA HIS A 665 46.85 -3.04 -25.98
C HIS A 665 45.33 -3.05 -25.80
N ARG A 666 44.61 -2.18 -26.52
CA ARG A 666 43.14 -2.25 -26.66
C ARG A 666 42.83 -3.36 -27.66
N VAL A 667 43.02 -4.60 -27.20
CA VAL A 667 42.99 -5.81 -28.03
C VAL A 667 41.75 -5.80 -28.92
N GLN A 668 41.95 -6.13 -30.20
CA GLN A 668 40.96 -6.20 -31.28
C GLN A 668 39.71 -7.09 -31.00
N SER A 669 39.56 -7.63 -29.79
CA SER A 669 38.52 -8.57 -29.38
C SER A 669 37.58 -8.08 -28.27
N ASP A 670 37.77 -6.90 -27.66
CA ASP A 670 36.82 -6.38 -26.66
C ASP A 670 35.69 -5.56 -27.32
N PRO A 671 34.43 -6.05 -27.30
CA PRO A 671 33.30 -5.36 -27.91
C PRO A 671 33.02 -3.97 -27.35
N PHE A 672 33.42 -3.66 -26.10
CA PHE A 672 33.32 -2.30 -25.58
C PHE A 672 34.21 -1.35 -26.37
N TRP A 673 35.49 -1.70 -26.53
CA TRP A 673 36.43 -0.88 -27.27
C TRP A 673 36.14 -0.85 -28.77
N GLN A 674 35.62 -1.93 -29.34
CA GLN A 674 35.13 -1.93 -30.73
C GLN A 674 34.01 -0.90 -30.94
N TRP A 675 33.03 -0.83 -30.04
CA TRP A 675 31.99 0.20 -30.08
C TRP A 675 32.55 1.60 -29.80
N PHE A 676 33.40 1.72 -28.79
CA PHE A 676 33.95 2.99 -28.33
C PHE A 676 34.82 3.67 -29.40
N GLU A 677 35.61 2.87 -30.13
CA GLU A 677 36.51 3.35 -31.18
C GLU A 677 35.87 3.40 -32.57
N ALA A 678 34.70 2.77 -32.76
CA ALA A 678 33.94 2.92 -33.99
C ALA A 678 33.68 4.42 -34.27
N GLU A 679 34.16 4.88 -35.41
CA GLU A 679 33.86 6.22 -35.90
C GLU A 679 32.34 6.32 -36.09
N ALA A 680 31.78 7.47 -35.72
CA ALA A 680 30.46 7.84 -36.19
C ALA A 680 30.59 8.03 -37.70
N ALA A 681 30.38 6.97 -38.48
CA ALA A 681 30.11 7.09 -39.90
C ALA A 681 28.90 8.01 -40.03
N GLY A 682 29.17 9.27 -40.37
CA GLY A 682 28.15 10.30 -40.56
C GLY A 682 27.30 10.04 -41.77
#